data_AF-K2NB82-F1
#
_entry.id   AF-K2NB82-F1
#
_cell.length_a   1.000
_cell.length_b   1.000
_cell.length_c   1.000
_cell.angle_alpha   90.00
_cell.angle_beta   90.00
_cell.angle_gamma   90.00
#
_symmetry.space_group_name_H-M   'P 1'
#
loop_
_entity.id
_entity.type
_entity.pdbx_description
1 polymer ?
#
loop_
_entity_poly.entity_id
_entity_poly.type
_entity_poly.pdbx_seq_one_letter_code
_entity_poly.pdbx_strand_id
1 'polypeptide(L)'
;MVLAYGGESVDDHDWLITRTILPSVESVLDELEPISEFVCPPFVPPCRSSRQYSLMMDALTIGGAISEWEKKMILARLRQTPPLVEEEFQRRLSTVHARNTREYIREIQLRASTQVEAEQEGRRLEYEGGISRREAVFARHKNLANILRGEVKAVRARRWFTIIFSHMFLTALMKERRIHEAYDKITWMLLPIIKRRAAVSVKRKEAENLTRMNLENIPFPSPSIIRSMYGTFFEGWPSHLLEMLARMAKPLFLQSGTFLMHEGDLDRCMYMITTGSVSVILNDRSKGKKRTKECSKACFALTPPCYVGEFALVCKEPRSASIQCETDVGAWTVSPEDYEEVAQHLSPEVASQQREATDVRRRANLQKFFPLRVELLSHFPYFEKFSVEALNKIISAVEPIVLHDGDPLFSKSDMDSSAYFIQDGVAILLEEDGTRRTIPRGSCVGIFECACSVNERKRCSIISKNYCDIWRMRREVLIDVGMSEPAAFLYCRSAAKSQRANEVVKPANPSISVRKDPYLTFCFTRQLISRLWEAALPVIYLNDEKLVAQGQLFKQFIILHNGVFETTIIAGNGEHHTVRITVNGEVTAMEVISGSKDNSLYKGREPMAKAFFSLVLGAYEYASSMPQYSSTVTSYGLSEAFVVDRAYFDALVPPELREIMEGDKDARKLVYSSHKENDPGVITSNMHLGFASTYRKSRKCNVKGDAI
;
A
#
# COMPACT_ATOMS: atom_id res chain seq x y z
N MET A 1 -11.36 -22.67 36.91
CA MET A 1 -11.05 -21.40 37.58
C MET A 1 -10.50 -20.47 36.50
N VAL A 2 -11.17 -19.33 36.33
CA VAL A 2 -11.28 -18.57 35.07
C VAL A 2 -9.94 -17.96 34.63
N LEU A 3 -9.63 -18.16 33.35
CA LEU A 3 -8.59 -17.47 32.59
C LEU A 3 -9.08 -16.08 32.19
N ALA A 4 -8.28 -15.05 32.43
CA ALA A 4 -8.37 -13.78 31.74
C ALA A 4 -7.01 -13.49 31.09
N TYR A 5 -6.99 -13.51 29.77
CA TYR A 5 -5.92 -13.00 28.93
C TYR A 5 -5.92 -11.46 29.01
N GLY A 6 -4.76 -10.88 29.29
CA GLY A 6 -4.45 -9.47 29.06
C GLY A 6 -3.00 -9.41 28.62
N GLY A 7 -2.78 -9.08 27.34
CA GLY A 7 -1.45 -8.83 26.82
C GLY A 7 -0.98 -7.45 27.27
N GLU A 8 0.16 -7.41 27.94
CA GLU A 8 0.89 -6.17 28.16
C GLU A 8 2.37 -6.38 27.83
N SER A 9 2.91 -5.31 27.24
CA SER A 9 4.20 -5.15 26.60
C SER A 9 5.38 -5.47 27.50
N VAL A 10 6.43 -5.97 26.85
CA VAL A 10 7.79 -6.06 27.39
C VAL A 10 8.32 -4.64 27.57
N ASP A 11 8.03 -4.00 28.70
CA ASP A 11 8.68 -2.75 29.13
C ASP A 11 8.85 -2.58 30.65
N ASP A 12 8.42 -3.55 31.48
CA ASP A 12 8.44 -3.42 32.94
C ASP A 12 9.65 -4.06 33.65
N HIS A 13 10.85 -3.93 33.07
CA HIS A 13 12.10 -4.35 33.74
C HIS A 13 12.93 -3.21 34.33
N ASP A 14 12.46 -1.96 34.26
CA ASP A 14 13.22 -0.78 34.73
C ASP A 14 12.92 -0.33 36.17
N TRP A 15 11.97 -0.95 36.88
CA TRP A 15 11.54 -0.49 38.21
C TRP A 15 12.47 -0.89 39.37
N LEU A 16 13.39 -1.84 39.17
CA LEU A 16 14.30 -2.34 40.22
C LEU A 16 15.67 -1.62 40.27
N ILE A 17 15.99 -0.76 39.29
CA ILE A 17 17.31 -0.10 39.20
C ILE A 17 17.30 1.30 39.82
N THR A 18 16.15 1.92 40.03
CA THR A 18 16.04 3.38 40.24
C THR A 18 15.87 3.86 41.69
N ARG A 19 15.89 2.99 42.70
CA ARG A 19 15.91 3.43 44.12
C ARG A 19 16.89 2.68 44.99
N THR A 20 18.17 2.97 44.81
CA THR A 20 19.12 3.01 45.94
C THR A 20 19.80 4.36 45.94
N ILE A 21 19.17 5.35 46.58
CA ILE A 21 19.76 6.67 46.81
C ILE A 21 20.89 6.46 47.82
N LEU A 22 22.12 6.29 47.32
CA LEU A 22 23.33 6.51 48.09
C LEU A 22 23.79 7.93 47.79
N PRO A 23 24.20 8.72 48.80
CA PRO A 23 24.78 10.04 48.57
C PRO A 23 25.95 9.92 47.59
N SER A 24 26.04 10.86 46.64
CA SER A 24 27.15 10.90 45.70
C SER A 24 28.44 11.22 46.46
N VAL A 25 29.58 10.85 45.88
CA VAL A 25 30.90 11.21 46.47
C VAL A 25 31.02 12.71 46.66
N GLU A 26 30.36 13.50 45.81
CA GLU A 26 30.30 14.97 45.91
C GLU A 26 29.52 15.42 47.14
N SER A 27 28.37 14.81 47.46
CA SER A 27 27.56 15.26 48.60
C SER A 27 28.17 14.99 49.97
N VAL A 28 29.11 14.03 50.08
CA VAL A 28 29.89 13.78 51.32
C VAL A 28 31.13 14.68 51.41
N LEU A 29 31.61 15.20 50.27
CA LEU A 29 32.75 16.11 50.22
C LEU A 29 32.33 17.59 50.34
N ASP A 30 31.11 17.95 49.96
CA ASP A 30 30.57 19.32 50.08
C ASP A 30 30.35 19.77 51.54
N GLU A 31 30.32 18.86 52.52
CA GLU A 31 30.29 19.20 53.96
C GLU A 31 31.67 19.59 54.53
N LEU A 32 32.76 19.43 53.79
CA LEU A 32 34.11 19.84 54.18
C LEU A 32 34.51 21.07 53.36
N GLU A 33 34.38 22.27 53.93
CA GLU A 33 34.77 23.52 53.27
C GLU A 33 36.22 23.43 52.74
N PRO A 34 36.47 23.80 51.47
CA PRO A 34 37.80 23.78 50.89
C PRO A 34 38.67 24.84 51.54
N ILE A 35 39.62 24.41 52.37
CA ILE A 35 40.58 25.32 52.99
C ILE A 35 41.49 25.86 51.86
N SER A 36 41.37 27.16 51.56
CA SER A 36 42.27 27.87 50.64
C SER A 36 43.58 28.22 51.33
N GLU A 37 44.70 28.21 50.60
CA GLU A 37 45.99 28.67 51.09
C GLU A 37 45.87 30.15 51.50
N PHE A 38 46.23 30.50 52.75
CA PHE A 38 46.09 31.87 53.24
C PHE A 38 47.11 32.78 52.53
N VAL A 39 46.63 33.67 51.66
CA VAL A 39 47.44 34.71 51.02
C VAL A 39 47.44 35.95 51.91
N CYS A 40 48.61 36.43 52.34
CA CYS A 40 48.71 37.71 53.06
C CYS A 40 48.15 38.82 52.15
N PRO A 41 47.10 39.57 52.57
CA PRO A 41 46.41 40.47 51.67
C PRO A 41 47.35 41.59 51.16
N PRO A 42 47.31 41.93 49.86
CA PRO A 42 48.14 42.99 49.30
C PRO A 42 47.77 44.37 49.89
N PHE A 43 48.77 45.25 49.97
CA PHE A 43 48.66 46.61 50.51
C PHE A 43 47.45 47.39 49.95
N VAL A 44 46.69 48.05 50.83
CA VAL A 44 45.60 48.96 50.46
C VAL A 44 46.19 50.13 49.65
N PRO A 45 45.83 50.33 48.38
CA PRO A 45 46.26 51.51 47.62
C PRO A 45 45.62 52.78 48.22
N PRO A 46 46.25 53.96 48.09
CA PRO A 46 45.74 55.20 48.67
C PRO A 46 44.32 55.50 48.16
N CYS A 47 43.40 55.76 49.10
CA CYS A 47 41.98 56.04 48.88
C CYS A 47 41.76 56.96 47.68
N ARG A 48 41.32 56.41 46.54
CA ARG A 48 40.75 57.24 45.46
C ARG A 48 39.38 57.76 45.93
N SER A 49 39.16 59.05 45.69
CA SER A 49 37.94 59.79 46.04
C SER A 49 36.68 59.07 45.57
N SER A 50 35.62 59.17 46.37
CA SER A 50 34.42 58.34 46.22
C SER A 50 33.83 58.43 44.81
N ARG A 51 33.43 57.27 44.27
CA ARG A 51 32.77 57.06 42.97
C ARG A 51 31.61 58.04 42.69
N GLN A 52 31.03 58.60 43.74
CA GLN A 52 29.98 59.61 43.71
C GLN A 52 30.46 60.95 43.13
N TYR A 53 31.71 61.35 43.35
CA TYR A 53 32.25 62.61 42.83
C TYR A 53 32.54 62.54 41.32
N SER A 54 33.01 61.39 40.81
CA SER A 54 33.15 61.15 39.37
C SER A 54 31.80 61.16 38.67
N LEU A 55 30.79 60.48 39.24
CA LEU A 55 29.42 60.50 38.68
C LEU A 55 28.81 61.90 38.67
N MET A 56 29.11 62.73 39.69
CA MET A 56 28.64 64.12 39.75
C MET A 56 29.31 65.02 38.71
N MET A 57 30.60 64.84 38.43
CA MET A 57 31.31 65.59 37.38
C MET A 57 30.87 65.19 35.97
N ASP A 58 30.56 63.90 35.74
CA ASP A 58 30.03 63.42 34.45
C ASP A 58 28.59 63.90 34.19
N ALA A 59 27.78 64.12 35.23
CA ALA A 59 26.43 64.67 35.08
C ALA A 59 26.43 66.16 34.67
N LEU A 60 27.44 66.92 35.10
CA LEU A 60 27.57 68.36 34.80
C LEU A 60 28.04 68.63 33.36
N THR A 61 28.77 67.69 32.75
CA THR A 61 29.25 67.81 31.37
C THR A 61 28.17 67.53 30.31
N ILE A 62 27.01 66.98 30.69
CA ILE A 62 25.93 66.55 29.76
C ILE A 62 24.75 67.55 29.69
N GLY A 63 24.86 68.74 30.29
CA GLY A 63 23.83 69.79 30.15
C GLY A 63 22.53 69.52 30.93
N GLY A 64 22.54 68.57 31.86
CA GLY A 64 21.48 68.41 32.85
C GLY A 64 21.49 69.58 33.83
N ALA A 65 20.39 70.32 33.91
CA ALA A 65 20.24 71.36 34.94
C ALA A 65 20.21 70.70 36.32
N ILE A 66 21.16 71.08 37.19
CA ILE A 66 21.18 70.72 38.61
C ILE A 66 19.84 71.12 39.23
N SER A 67 19.18 70.18 39.91
CA SER A 67 17.92 70.49 40.60
C SER A 67 18.16 71.48 41.74
N GLU A 68 17.18 72.33 42.05
CA GLU A 68 17.27 73.29 43.17
C GLU A 68 17.59 72.61 44.53
N TRP A 69 17.25 71.33 44.66
CA TRP A 69 17.60 70.51 45.83
C TRP A 69 19.10 70.23 45.94
N GLU A 70 19.79 69.91 44.83
CA GLU A 70 21.24 69.62 44.83
C GLU A 70 22.09 70.87 45.10
N LYS A 71 21.69 72.03 44.59
CA LYS A 71 22.33 73.32 44.91
C LYS A 71 22.29 73.62 46.40
N LYS A 72 21.14 73.42 47.06
CA LYS A 72 21.00 73.61 48.51
C LYS A 72 21.90 72.66 49.31
N MET A 73 22.08 71.43 48.85
CA MET A 73 22.89 70.43 49.55
C MET A 73 24.40 70.70 49.45
N ILE A 74 24.88 71.25 48.33
CA ILE A 74 26.29 71.65 48.16
C ILE A 74 26.61 72.91 48.97
N LEU A 75 25.73 73.92 48.93
CA LEU A 75 25.91 75.16 49.70
C LEU A 75 25.88 74.94 51.21
N ALA A 76 25.13 73.94 51.71
CA ALA A 76 25.10 73.56 53.12
C ALA A 76 26.42 72.91 53.62
N ARG A 77 27.31 72.46 52.72
CA ARG A 77 28.55 71.75 53.08
C ARG A 77 29.80 72.64 53.08
N LEU A 78 29.71 73.88 52.60
CA LEU A 78 30.85 74.81 52.57
C LEU A 78 30.79 75.77 53.77
N ARG A 79 31.61 75.53 54.80
CA ARG A 79 31.81 76.48 55.91
C ARG A 79 32.59 77.70 55.42
N GLN A 80 32.09 78.90 55.73
CA GLN A 80 32.73 80.18 55.42
C GLN A 80 34.01 80.37 56.26
N THR A 81 35.17 80.44 55.61
CA THR A 81 36.43 80.91 56.20
C THR A 81 36.55 82.43 56.09
N PRO A 82 37.20 83.13 57.04
CA PRO A 82 37.34 84.59 57.04
C PRO A 82 38.13 85.12 55.83
N PRO A 83 37.97 86.41 55.47
CA PRO A 83 38.62 86.99 54.29
C PRO A 83 40.15 86.92 54.40
N LEU A 84 40.77 86.48 53.31
CA LEU A 84 42.20 86.26 53.17
C LEU A 84 42.92 87.61 53.09
N VAL A 85 43.93 87.83 53.95
CA VAL A 85 44.82 89.00 53.84
C VAL A 85 45.80 88.73 52.70
N GLU A 86 45.58 89.35 51.54
CA GLU A 86 46.32 89.07 50.29
C GLU A 86 47.83 89.23 50.42
N GLU A 87 48.30 90.19 51.23
CA GLU A 87 49.74 90.45 51.37
C GLU A 87 50.48 89.33 52.12
N GLU A 88 49.89 88.78 53.19
CA GLU A 88 50.51 87.70 53.96
C GLU A 88 50.54 86.40 53.15
N PHE A 89 49.48 86.15 52.38
CA PHE A 89 49.42 85.01 51.48
C PHE A 89 50.49 85.09 50.40
N GLN A 90 50.68 86.23 49.74
CA GLN A 90 51.74 86.37 48.73
C GLN A 90 53.14 86.20 49.33
N ARG A 91 53.38 86.69 50.55
CA ARG A 91 54.68 86.54 51.22
C ARG A 91 54.97 85.09 51.63
N ARG A 92 53.96 84.34 52.06
CA ARG A 92 54.06 82.89 52.33
C ARG A 92 54.23 82.08 51.05
N LEU A 93 53.51 82.45 50.00
CA LEU A 93 53.59 81.77 48.72
C LEU A 93 55.01 81.89 48.15
N SER A 94 55.62 83.07 48.17
CA SER A 94 56.97 83.27 47.66
C SER A 94 58.04 82.52 48.46
N THR A 95 57.92 82.45 49.79
CA THR A 95 58.83 81.65 50.64
C THR A 95 58.67 80.15 50.41
N VAL A 96 57.43 79.66 50.28
CA VAL A 96 57.17 78.27 49.93
C VAL A 96 57.69 77.94 48.52
N HIS A 97 57.56 78.87 47.57
CA HIS A 97 58.07 78.67 46.21
C HIS A 97 59.60 78.64 46.15
N ALA A 98 60.28 79.46 46.94
CA ALA A 98 61.73 79.46 47.05
C ALA A 98 62.27 78.21 47.78
N ARG A 99 61.54 77.69 48.77
CA ARG A 99 61.91 76.48 49.53
C ARG A 99 61.64 75.19 48.78
N ASN A 100 60.52 75.10 48.08
CA ASN A 100 60.15 73.92 47.30
C ASN A 100 60.88 73.89 45.96
N THR A 101 62.20 73.83 46.02
CA THR A 101 62.98 73.39 44.86
C THR A 101 62.72 71.90 44.62
N ARG A 102 62.96 71.44 43.39
CA ARG A 102 62.73 70.04 43.03
C ARG A 102 63.59 69.08 43.86
N GLU A 103 64.75 69.50 44.36
CA GLU A 103 65.62 68.64 45.17
C GLU A 103 64.99 68.32 46.54
N TYR A 104 64.41 69.31 47.22
CA TYR A 104 63.85 69.11 48.56
C TYR A 104 62.67 68.13 48.57
N ILE A 105 61.81 68.21 47.54
CA ILE A 105 60.66 67.30 47.41
C ILE A 105 61.12 65.84 47.21
N ARG A 106 62.19 65.62 46.44
CA ARG A 106 62.73 64.27 46.23
C ARG A 106 63.29 63.65 47.51
N GLU A 107 63.95 64.44 48.35
CA GLU A 107 64.53 63.92 49.60
C GLU A 107 63.46 63.44 50.58
N ILE A 108 62.35 64.19 50.71
CA ILE A 108 61.23 63.80 51.57
C ILE A 108 60.59 62.49 51.08
N GLN A 109 60.41 62.35 49.76
CA GLN A 109 59.84 61.13 49.18
C GLN A 109 60.70 59.90 49.47
N LEU A 110 62.03 60.03 49.43
CA LEU A 110 62.95 58.93 49.68
C LEU A 110 62.92 58.44 51.14
N ARG A 111 62.81 59.35 52.12
CA ARG A 111 62.72 58.93 53.53
C ARG A 111 61.42 58.20 53.84
N ALA A 112 60.31 58.65 53.25
CA ALA A 112 59.01 58.00 53.43
C ALA A 112 58.99 56.57 52.86
N SER A 113 59.63 56.33 51.70
CA SER A 113 59.70 54.98 51.13
C SER A 113 60.51 54.02 52.02
N THR A 114 61.65 54.48 52.57
CA THR A 114 62.51 53.62 53.40
C THR A 114 61.83 53.13 54.70
N GLN A 115 60.96 53.93 55.31
CA GLN A 115 60.23 53.50 56.51
C GLN A 115 59.15 52.46 56.20
N VAL A 116 58.47 52.60 55.06
CA VAL A 116 57.43 51.65 54.63
C VAL A 116 58.04 50.27 54.33
N GLU A 117 59.23 50.22 53.75
CA GLU A 117 59.94 48.97 53.46
C GLU A 117 60.31 48.20 54.75
N ALA A 118 60.76 48.89 55.80
CA ALA A 118 61.15 48.23 57.05
C ALA A 118 59.97 47.55 57.78
N GLU A 119 58.78 48.17 57.77
CA GLU A 119 57.58 47.56 58.35
C GLU A 119 57.05 46.37 57.53
N GLN A 120 57.30 46.36 56.22
CA GLN A 120 56.93 45.27 55.32
C GLN A 120 57.73 44.01 55.61
N GLU A 121 59.04 44.15 55.79
CA GLU A 121 59.96 43.05 56.08
C GLU A 121 59.55 42.32 57.38
N GLY A 122 59.18 43.07 58.43
CA GLY A 122 58.77 42.51 59.72
C GLY A 122 57.55 41.59 59.64
N ARG A 123 56.52 41.97 58.87
CA ARG A 123 55.31 41.14 58.69
C ARG A 123 55.57 39.88 57.87
N ARG A 124 56.50 39.93 56.92
CA ARG A 124 56.85 38.78 56.08
C ARG A 124 57.48 37.65 56.90
N LEU A 125 58.39 37.99 57.83
CA LEU A 125 59.07 37.01 58.67
C LEU A 125 58.12 36.24 59.59
N GLU A 126 57.10 36.90 60.14
CA GLU A 126 56.10 36.25 61.00
C GLU A 126 55.25 35.24 60.22
N TYR A 127 54.91 35.56 58.97
CA TYR A 127 54.18 34.65 58.09
C TYR A 127 55.01 33.39 57.76
N GLU A 128 56.30 33.58 57.46
CA GLU A 128 57.24 32.49 57.15
C GLU A 128 57.43 31.55 58.35
N GLY A 129 57.43 32.05 59.59
CA GLY A 129 57.55 31.24 60.80
C GLY A 129 56.40 30.22 61.02
N GLY A 130 55.23 30.42 60.40
CA GLY A 130 54.03 29.59 60.62
C GLY A 130 53.76 28.50 59.57
N ILE A 131 54.60 28.36 58.52
CA ILE A 131 54.29 27.53 57.33
C ILE A 131 54.10 26.05 57.67
N SER A 132 55.06 25.44 58.39
CA SER A 132 55.07 23.98 58.61
C SER A 132 53.84 23.46 59.35
N ARG A 133 53.28 24.25 60.27
CA ARG A 133 52.07 23.86 61.01
C ARG A 133 50.84 23.82 60.10
N ARG A 134 50.74 24.74 59.15
CA ARG A 134 49.62 24.81 58.20
C ARG A 134 49.65 23.62 57.26
N GLU A 135 50.81 23.34 56.65
CA GLU A 135 50.97 22.21 55.72
C GLU A 135 50.61 20.86 56.35
N ALA A 136 50.98 20.63 57.61
CA ALA A 136 50.65 19.40 58.33
C ALA A 136 49.13 19.18 58.50
N VAL A 137 48.37 20.24 58.72
CA VAL A 137 46.89 20.17 58.84
C VAL A 137 46.26 19.83 57.49
N PHE A 138 46.71 20.49 56.42
CA PHE A 138 46.24 20.21 55.06
C PHE A 138 46.51 18.76 54.62
N ALA A 139 47.71 18.25 54.90
CA ALA A 139 48.09 16.90 54.53
C ALA A 139 47.19 15.83 55.19
N ARG A 140 46.88 16.00 56.48
CA ARG A 140 45.99 15.07 57.20
C ARG A 140 44.57 15.08 56.62
N HIS A 141 44.03 16.26 56.34
CA HIS A 141 42.70 16.41 55.78
C HIS A 141 42.60 15.78 54.38
N LYS A 142 43.60 16.03 53.51
CA LYS A 142 43.67 15.45 52.16
C LYS A 142 43.73 13.93 52.18
N ASN A 143 44.45 13.34 53.14
CA ASN A 143 44.54 11.88 53.26
C ASN A 143 43.20 11.24 53.66
N LEU A 144 42.50 11.83 54.63
CA LEU A 144 41.20 11.33 55.09
C LEU A 144 40.15 11.37 53.96
N ALA A 145 40.12 12.45 53.19
CA ALA A 145 39.25 12.58 52.00
C ALA A 145 39.55 11.54 50.90
N ASN A 146 40.81 11.09 50.78
CA ASN A 146 41.18 10.06 49.82
C ASN A 146 40.76 8.67 50.27
N ILE A 147 40.89 8.37 51.57
CA ILE A 147 40.46 7.08 52.15
C ILE A 147 38.95 6.90 51.98
N LEU A 148 38.15 7.90 52.35
CA LEU A 148 36.69 7.86 52.18
C LEU A 148 36.27 7.65 50.72
N ARG A 149 36.96 8.32 49.78
CA ARG A 149 36.73 8.10 48.33
C ARG A 149 37.06 6.67 47.89
N GLY A 150 38.08 6.05 48.47
CA GLY A 150 38.43 4.66 48.22
C GLY A 150 37.34 3.68 48.68
N GLU A 151 36.82 3.87 49.89
CA GLU A 151 35.79 3.00 50.46
C GLU A 151 34.47 3.08 49.70
N VAL A 152 34.01 4.28 49.34
CA VAL A 152 32.78 4.45 48.56
C VAL A 152 32.89 3.77 47.19
N LYS A 153 34.05 3.89 46.51
CA LYS A 153 34.30 3.19 45.25
C LYS A 153 34.26 1.68 45.42
N ALA A 154 34.87 1.14 46.47
CA ALA A 154 34.89 -0.29 46.75
C ALA A 154 33.49 -0.86 47.04
N VAL A 155 32.68 -0.16 47.84
CA VAL A 155 31.28 -0.56 48.12
C VAL A 155 30.45 -0.52 46.85
N ARG A 156 30.60 0.52 46.02
CA ARG A 156 29.89 0.62 44.74
C ARG A 156 30.28 -0.50 43.79
N ALA A 157 31.58 -0.83 43.68
CA ALA A 157 32.06 -1.92 42.85
C ALA A 157 31.51 -3.28 43.29
N ARG A 158 31.47 -3.56 44.60
CA ARG A 158 30.87 -4.79 45.13
C ARG A 158 29.37 -4.91 44.79
N ARG A 159 28.60 -3.84 44.97
CA ARG A 159 27.17 -3.83 44.62
C ARG A 159 26.94 -4.05 43.12
N TRP A 160 27.71 -3.37 42.26
CA TRP A 160 27.66 -3.59 40.82
C TRP A 160 27.98 -5.03 40.45
N PHE A 161 29.00 -5.62 41.06
CA PHE A 161 29.35 -7.01 40.83
C PHE A 161 28.22 -7.96 41.22
N THR A 162 27.55 -7.73 42.36
CA THR A 162 26.37 -8.51 42.77
C THR A 162 25.22 -8.37 41.77
N ILE A 163 24.95 -7.17 41.27
CA ILE A 163 23.90 -6.93 40.27
C ILE A 163 24.20 -7.67 38.97
N ILE A 164 25.42 -7.52 38.45
CA ILE A 164 25.85 -8.18 37.21
C ILE A 164 25.78 -9.69 37.37
N PHE A 165 26.30 -10.25 38.47
CA PHE A 165 26.29 -11.68 38.70
C PHE A 165 24.86 -12.24 38.83
N SER A 166 23.99 -11.53 39.56
CA SER A 166 22.57 -11.91 39.69
C SER A 166 21.85 -11.87 38.34
N HIS A 167 22.09 -10.84 37.53
CA HIS A 167 21.51 -10.73 36.19
C HIS A 167 22.03 -11.81 35.24
N MET A 168 23.33 -12.10 35.24
CA MET A 168 23.92 -13.18 34.44
C MET A 168 23.37 -14.56 34.84
N PHE A 169 23.22 -14.80 36.15
CA PHE A 169 22.64 -16.04 36.65
C PHE A 169 21.15 -16.17 36.25
N LEU A 170 20.36 -15.11 36.44
CA LEU A 170 18.94 -15.12 36.08
C LEU A 170 18.74 -15.31 34.57
N THR A 171 19.55 -14.64 33.74
CA THR A 171 19.49 -14.78 32.28
C THR A 171 19.92 -16.17 31.81
N ALA A 172 20.89 -16.80 32.48
CA ALA A 172 21.26 -18.19 32.21
C ALA A 172 20.10 -19.15 32.55
N LEU A 173 19.49 -19.02 33.72
CA LEU A 173 18.31 -19.82 34.11
C LEU A 173 17.13 -19.61 33.17
N MET A 174 16.88 -18.38 32.73
CA MET A 174 15.83 -18.09 31.75
C MET A 174 16.10 -18.76 30.40
N LYS A 175 17.37 -18.79 29.95
CA LYS A 175 17.75 -19.50 28.72
C LYS A 175 17.54 -21.00 28.85
N GLU A 176 17.97 -21.60 29.96
CA GLU A 176 17.81 -23.04 30.22
C GLU A 176 16.33 -23.43 30.31
N ARG A 177 15.50 -22.62 30.99
CA ARG A 177 14.05 -22.80 31.03
C ARG A 177 13.41 -22.73 29.64
N ARG A 178 13.82 -21.77 28.80
CA ARG A 178 13.33 -21.67 27.41
C ARG A 178 13.69 -22.90 26.58
N ILE A 179 14.88 -23.48 26.79
CA ILE A 179 15.29 -24.72 26.13
C ILE A 179 14.41 -25.88 26.56
N HIS A 180 14.13 -26.02 27.87
CA HIS A 180 13.21 -27.03 28.37
C HIS A 180 11.78 -26.87 27.82
N GLU A 181 11.24 -25.65 27.85
CA GLU A 181 9.91 -25.36 27.27
C GLU A 181 9.86 -25.66 25.76
N ALA A 182 10.94 -25.39 25.03
CA ALA A 182 11.04 -25.76 23.62
C ALA A 182 11.07 -27.27 23.43
N TYR A 183 11.83 -28.01 24.24
CA TYR A 183 11.89 -29.47 24.20
C TYR A 183 10.53 -30.12 24.51
N ASP A 184 9.82 -29.62 25.52
CA ASP A 184 8.49 -30.10 25.88
C ASP A 184 7.48 -29.83 24.76
N LYS A 185 7.52 -28.63 24.16
CA LYS A 185 6.67 -28.29 22.99
C LYS A 185 6.98 -29.19 21.80
N ILE A 186 8.24 -29.40 21.47
CA ILE A 186 8.66 -30.28 20.36
C ILE A 186 8.19 -31.71 20.64
N THR A 187 8.37 -32.21 21.86
CA THR A 187 7.94 -33.56 22.25
C THR A 187 6.41 -33.69 22.15
N TRP A 188 5.67 -32.72 22.67
CA TRP A 188 4.20 -32.72 22.62
C TRP A 188 3.66 -32.67 21.19
N MET A 189 4.31 -31.93 20.29
CA MET A 189 3.93 -31.85 18.87
C MET A 189 4.33 -33.10 18.08
N LEU A 190 5.55 -33.60 18.27
CA LEU A 190 6.11 -34.67 17.44
C LEU A 190 5.74 -36.08 17.93
N LEU A 191 5.62 -36.32 19.23
CA LEU A 191 5.35 -37.65 19.77
C LEU A 191 4.04 -38.27 19.23
N PRO A 192 2.91 -37.53 19.11
CA PRO A 192 1.69 -38.05 18.47
C PRO A 192 1.91 -38.39 16.99
N ILE A 193 2.68 -37.58 16.27
CA ILE A 193 3.00 -37.80 14.84
C ILE A 193 3.85 -39.06 14.68
N ILE A 194 4.86 -39.25 15.53
CA ILE A 194 5.74 -40.43 15.53
C ILE A 194 4.93 -41.69 15.86
N LYS A 195 4.09 -41.67 16.91
CA LYS A 195 3.22 -42.79 17.26
C LYS A 195 2.26 -43.14 16.12
N ARG A 196 1.64 -42.13 15.49
CA ARG A 196 0.76 -42.33 14.33
C ARG A 196 1.52 -42.91 13.15
N ARG A 197 2.71 -42.41 12.84
CA ARG A 197 3.55 -42.90 11.73
C ARG A 197 4.00 -44.34 11.96
N ALA A 198 4.36 -44.71 13.19
CA ALA A 198 4.69 -46.08 13.56
C ALA A 198 3.49 -47.02 13.38
N ALA A 199 2.31 -46.62 13.88
CA ALA A 199 1.08 -47.40 13.71
C ALA A 199 0.68 -47.59 12.24
N VAL A 200 0.80 -46.53 11.41
CA VAL A 200 0.56 -46.62 9.96
C VAL A 200 1.57 -47.53 9.27
N SER A 201 2.84 -47.48 9.67
CA SER A 201 3.89 -48.35 9.14
C SER A 201 3.62 -49.83 9.44
N VAL A 202 3.19 -50.14 10.67
CA VAL A 202 2.79 -51.51 11.06
C VAL A 202 1.61 -51.99 10.21
N LYS A 203 0.54 -51.18 10.09
CA LYS A 203 -0.62 -51.54 9.25
C LYS A 203 -0.27 -51.75 7.78
N ARG A 204 0.65 -50.96 7.21
CA ARG A 204 1.12 -51.15 5.83
C ARG A 204 1.83 -52.48 5.66
N LYS A 205 2.72 -52.84 6.59
CA LYS A 205 3.39 -54.16 6.59
C LYS A 205 2.42 -55.32 6.74
N GLU A 206 1.38 -55.16 7.57
CA GLU A 206 0.31 -56.15 7.71
C GLU A 206 -0.45 -56.33 6.38
N ALA A 207 -0.82 -55.24 5.71
CA ALA A 207 -1.49 -55.28 4.41
C ALA A 207 -0.61 -55.90 3.30
N GLU A 208 0.68 -55.56 3.27
CA GLU A 208 1.66 -56.16 2.35
C GLU A 208 1.82 -57.67 2.60
N ASN A 209 1.88 -58.08 3.88
CA ASN A 209 1.94 -59.50 4.25
C ASN A 209 0.67 -60.26 3.84
N LEU A 210 -0.51 -59.68 4.11
CA LEU A 210 -1.79 -60.27 3.69
C LEU A 210 -1.87 -60.43 2.17
N THR A 211 -1.42 -59.42 1.43
CA THR A 211 -1.34 -59.47 -0.03
C THR A 211 -0.40 -60.57 -0.48
N ARG A 212 0.80 -60.65 0.09
CA ARG A 212 1.79 -61.70 -0.25
C ARG A 212 1.27 -63.11 0.01
N MET A 213 0.51 -63.31 1.10
CA MET A 213 -0.09 -64.61 1.42
C MET A 213 -1.24 -65.00 0.49
N ASN A 214 -1.90 -64.03 -0.16
CA ASN A 214 -3.08 -64.25 -1.00
C ASN A 214 -2.84 -63.92 -2.48
N LEU A 215 -1.59 -63.86 -2.95
CA LEU A 215 -1.29 -63.53 -4.35
C LEU A 215 -1.96 -64.48 -5.34
N GLU A 216 -2.07 -65.77 -5.00
CA GLU A 216 -2.73 -66.77 -5.85
C GLU A 216 -4.24 -66.51 -6.02
N ASN A 217 -4.86 -65.80 -5.05
CA ASN A 217 -6.28 -65.48 -5.04
C ASN A 217 -6.62 -64.17 -5.77
N ILE A 218 -5.62 -63.47 -6.31
CA ILE A 218 -5.79 -62.21 -7.04
C ILE A 218 -5.54 -62.48 -8.54
N PRO A 219 -6.58 -62.76 -9.33
CA PRO A 219 -6.40 -63.01 -10.75
C PRO A 219 -5.85 -61.77 -11.46
N PHE A 220 -4.92 -62.00 -12.38
CA PHE A 220 -4.30 -60.92 -13.16
C PHE A 220 -5.34 -60.25 -14.07
N PRO A 221 -5.38 -58.91 -14.15
CA PRO A 221 -6.38 -58.20 -14.95
C PRO A 221 -5.94 -58.23 -16.42
N SER A 222 -6.24 -59.33 -17.10
CA SER A 222 -6.00 -59.44 -18.54
C SER A 222 -6.78 -58.38 -19.32
N PRO A 223 -6.33 -57.97 -20.53
CA PRO A 223 -7.05 -56.97 -21.34
C PRO A 223 -8.54 -57.30 -21.55
N SER A 224 -8.88 -58.59 -21.65
CA SER A 224 -10.27 -59.07 -21.76
C SER A 224 -11.10 -58.77 -20.51
N ILE A 225 -10.50 -58.92 -19.32
CA ILE A 225 -11.15 -58.60 -18.04
C ILE A 225 -11.29 -57.09 -17.89
N ILE A 226 -10.26 -56.31 -18.26
CA ILE A 226 -10.32 -54.84 -18.16
C ILE A 226 -11.42 -54.27 -19.06
N ARG A 227 -11.60 -54.82 -20.27
CA ARG A 227 -12.70 -54.44 -21.16
C ARG A 227 -14.09 -54.84 -20.67
N SER A 228 -14.19 -55.89 -19.87
CA SER A 228 -15.46 -56.30 -19.27
C SER A 228 -15.75 -55.58 -17.95
N MET A 229 -14.84 -54.74 -17.45
CA MET A 229 -15.09 -53.95 -16.24
C MET A 229 -16.20 -52.94 -16.47
N TYR A 230 -17.04 -52.75 -15.45
CA TYR A 230 -18.14 -51.79 -15.50
C TYR A 230 -17.65 -50.32 -15.66
N GLY A 231 -17.93 -49.72 -16.83
CA GLY A 231 -17.73 -48.30 -17.11
C GLY A 231 -17.08 -48.03 -18.48
N THR A 232 -16.88 -46.76 -18.82
CA THR A 232 -16.39 -46.32 -20.15
C THR A 232 -14.91 -45.92 -20.17
N PHE A 233 -14.20 -46.00 -19.03
CA PHE A 233 -12.84 -45.45 -18.91
C PHE A 233 -11.82 -46.14 -19.83
N PHE A 234 -11.95 -47.45 -20.02
CA PHE A 234 -11.05 -48.26 -20.87
C PHE A 234 -11.61 -48.51 -22.28
N GLU A 235 -12.72 -47.85 -22.64
CA GLU A 235 -13.32 -47.99 -23.96
C GLU A 235 -12.35 -47.45 -25.04
N GLY A 236 -12.18 -48.21 -26.13
CA GLY A 236 -11.24 -47.85 -27.19
C GLY A 236 -9.76 -48.15 -26.91
N TRP A 237 -9.38 -48.60 -25.71
CA TRP A 237 -7.97 -48.85 -25.40
C TRP A 237 -7.38 -50.04 -26.18
N PRO A 238 -6.20 -49.87 -26.82
CA PRO A 238 -5.46 -50.96 -27.42
C PRO A 238 -5.08 -52.03 -26.39
N SER A 239 -5.20 -53.31 -26.76
CA SER A 239 -4.93 -54.43 -25.84
C SER A 239 -3.51 -54.41 -25.28
N HIS A 240 -2.52 -53.98 -26.07
CA HIS A 240 -1.13 -53.92 -25.63
C HIS A 240 -0.90 -52.85 -24.55
N LEU A 241 -1.62 -51.72 -24.59
CA LEU A 241 -1.55 -50.68 -23.56
C LEU A 241 -2.26 -51.11 -22.28
N LEU A 242 -3.39 -51.80 -22.40
CA LEU A 242 -4.06 -52.41 -21.24
C LEU A 242 -3.18 -53.44 -20.56
N GLU A 243 -2.46 -54.26 -21.34
CA GLU A 243 -1.51 -55.23 -20.80
C GLU A 243 -0.31 -54.53 -20.14
N MET A 244 0.20 -53.45 -20.73
CA MET A 244 1.26 -52.64 -20.15
C MET A 244 0.84 -52.05 -18.80
N LEU A 245 -0.37 -51.46 -18.73
CA LEU A 245 -0.95 -50.92 -17.50
C LEU A 245 -1.13 -52.01 -16.43
N ALA A 246 -1.66 -53.17 -16.82
CA ALA A 246 -1.85 -54.31 -15.93
C ALA A 246 -0.54 -54.84 -15.33
N ARG A 247 0.56 -54.83 -16.11
CA ARG A 247 1.89 -55.26 -15.65
C ARG A 247 2.53 -54.28 -14.67
N MET A 248 2.26 -52.98 -14.80
CA MET A 248 2.76 -51.96 -13.87
C MET A 248 1.95 -51.90 -12.57
N ALA A 249 0.69 -52.35 -12.61
CA ALA A 249 -0.19 -52.37 -11.44
C ALA A 249 0.32 -53.31 -10.33
N LYS A 250 0.09 -52.92 -9.07
CA LYS A 250 0.50 -53.68 -7.88
C LYS A 250 -0.68 -54.44 -7.28
N PRO A 251 -0.55 -55.75 -6.97
CA PRO A 251 -1.62 -56.49 -6.34
C PRO A 251 -1.91 -55.94 -4.93
N LEU A 252 -3.17 -56.02 -4.51
CA LEU A 252 -3.67 -55.60 -3.21
C LEU A 252 -4.77 -56.57 -2.75
N PHE A 253 -4.61 -57.13 -1.56
CA PHE A 253 -5.64 -57.95 -0.93
C PHE A 253 -6.22 -57.24 0.30
N LEU A 254 -7.55 -57.21 0.41
CA LEU A 254 -8.26 -56.63 1.54
C LEU A 254 -9.30 -57.61 2.08
N GLN A 255 -9.43 -57.67 3.40
CA GLN A 255 -10.43 -58.50 4.07
C GLN A 255 -11.80 -57.83 4.09
N SER A 256 -12.85 -58.64 4.20
CA SER A 256 -14.22 -58.18 4.44
C SER A 256 -14.30 -57.17 5.61
N GLY A 257 -15.12 -56.13 5.45
CA GLY A 257 -15.34 -55.07 6.41
C GLY A 257 -14.33 -53.92 6.37
N THR A 258 -13.18 -54.10 5.70
CA THR A 258 -12.16 -53.05 5.56
C THR A 258 -12.51 -52.05 4.45
N PHE A 259 -11.93 -50.85 4.51
CA PHE A 259 -12.13 -49.82 3.49
C PHE A 259 -10.98 -49.83 2.49
N LEU A 260 -11.31 -49.83 1.20
CA LEU A 260 -10.37 -49.67 0.10
C LEU A 260 -9.92 -48.20 -0.02
N MET A 261 -10.87 -47.27 0.11
CA MET A 261 -10.61 -45.82 0.11
C MET A 261 -11.68 -45.10 0.93
N HIS A 262 -11.36 -43.91 1.44
CA HIS A 262 -12.34 -43.06 2.10
C HIS A 262 -12.66 -41.79 1.33
N GLU A 263 -13.90 -41.34 1.45
CA GLU A 263 -14.33 -40.03 0.97
C GLU A 263 -13.45 -38.93 1.60
N GLY A 264 -12.91 -38.06 0.74
CA GLY A 264 -12.01 -36.98 1.12
C GLY A 264 -10.52 -37.35 1.06
N ASP A 265 -10.15 -38.61 0.86
CA ASP A 265 -8.74 -39.00 0.75
C ASP A 265 -8.12 -38.40 -0.51
N LEU A 266 -6.90 -37.86 -0.39
CA LEU A 266 -6.13 -37.25 -1.50
C LEU A 266 -5.26 -38.25 -2.25
N ASP A 267 -5.44 -39.55 -1.99
CA ASP A 267 -4.73 -40.60 -2.72
C ASP A 267 -5.21 -40.65 -4.16
N ARG A 268 -4.27 -40.77 -5.10
CA ARG A 268 -4.50 -40.68 -6.56
C ARG A 268 -4.48 -42.02 -7.27
N CYS A 269 -4.39 -43.13 -6.55
CA CYS A 269 -4.34 -44.44 -7.18
C CYS A 269 -5.71 -44.85 -7.76
N MET A 270 -5.72 -45.63 -8.84
CA MET A 270 -6.93 -46.33 -9.29
C MET A 270 -6.86 -47.79 -8.85
N TYR A 271 -8.01 -48.41 -8.56
CA TYR A 271 -8.08 -49.82 -8.18
C TYR A 271 -8.92 -50.59 -9.18
N MET A 272 -8.33 -51.63 -9.77
CA MET A 272 -9.01 -52.61 -10.61
C MET A 272 -9.39 -53.81 -9.75
N ILE A 273 -10.68 -53.99 -9.47
CA ILE A 273 -11.21 -55.04 -8.60
C ILE A 273 -11.53 -56.26 -9.46
N THR A 274 -10.86 -57.36 -9.16
CA THR A 274 -10.95 -58.60 -9.95
C THR A 274 -11.75 -59.69 -9.24
N THR A 275 -11.70 -59.72 -7.90
CA THR A 275 -12.44 -60.67 -7.06
C THR A 275 -13.05 -59.97 -5.84
N GLY A 276 -14.16 -60.53 -5.35
CA GLY A 276 -14.86 -60.05 -4.15
C GLY A 276 -16.11 -59.23 -4.46
N SER A 277 -16.51 -58.35 -3.56
CA SER A 277 -17.61 -57.40 -3.73
C SER A 277 -17.39 -56.20 -2.83
N VAL A 278 -17.72 -55.00 -3.33
CA VAL A 278 -17.54 -53.75 -2.58
C VAL A 278 -18.82 -52.94 -2.55
N SER A 279 -19.00 -52.13 -1.51
CA SER A 279 -20.07 -51.13 -1.43
C SER A 279 -19.49 -49.72 -1.50
N VAL A 280 -20.10 -48.89 -2.36
CA VAL A 280 -19.81 -47.47 -2.48
C VAL A 280 -20.74 -46.73 -1.54
N ILE A 281 -20.16 -46.03 -0.56
CA ILE A 281 -20.86 -45.32 0.51
C ILE A 281 -20.64 -43.82 0.33
N LEU A 282 -21.73 -43.09 0.04
CA LEU A 282 -21.76 -41.63 -0.04
C LEU A 282 -22.22 -41.06 1.30
N ASN A 283 -21.36 -40.33 2.00
CA ASN A 283 -21.66 -39.88 3.35
C ASN A 283 -22.72 -38.77 3.35
N ASP A 284 -23.68 -38.84 4.27
CA ASP A 284 -24.64 -37.76 4.50
C ASP A 284 -24.18 -36.91 5.70
N ARG A 285 -23.63 -35.72 5.41
CA ARG A 285 -23.16 -34.80 6.46
C ARG A 285 -24.27 -34.39 7.44
N SER A 286 -25.54 -34.48 7.05
CA SER A 286 -26.69 -34.17 7.92
C SER A 286 -26.95 -35.23 8.99
N LYS A 287 -26.60 -36.50 8.74
CA LYS A 287 -26.91 -37.65 9.62
C LYS A 287 -25.77 -38.04 10.58
N GLY A 288 -24.61 -37.39 10.48
CA GLY A 288 -23.49 -37.56 11.41
C GLY A 288 -22.13 -37.63 10.74
N LYS A 289 -21.06 -37.71 11.55
CA LYS A 289 -19.67 -37.83 11.06
C LYS A 289 -19.19 -39.28 10.87
N LYS A 290 -19.97 -40.28 11.29
CA LYS A 290 -19.58 -41.69 11.21
C LYS A 290 -19.84 -42.22 9.79
N ARG A 291 -18.81 -42.85 9.19
CA ARG A 291 -18.84 -43.42 7.83
C ARG A 291 -19.40 -44.85 7.86
N THR A 292 -20.68 -45.00 8.18
CA THR A 292 -21.40 -46.29 8.19
C THR A 292 -22.53 -46.27 7.15
N LYS A 293 -22.94 -47.45 6.67
CA LYS A 293 -24.05 -47.58 5.72
C LYS A 293 -25.34 -46.90 6.22
N GLU A 294 -25.60 -47.00 7.51
CA GLU A 294 -26.77 -46.41 8.18
C GLU A 294 -26.79 -44.86 8.16
N CYS A 295 -25.60 -44.23 8.07
CA CYS A 295 -25.44 -42.77 8.01
C CYS A 295 -25.17 -42.27 6.58
N SER A 296 -25.41 -43.11 5.56
CA SER A 296 -25.13 -42.76 4.16
C SER A 296 -26.35 -42.16 3.45
N LYS A 297 -26.07 -41.26 2.49
CA LYS A 297 -27.09 -40.69 1.59
C LYS A 297 -27.50 -41.70 0.53
N ALA A 298 -26.54 -42.51 0.07
CA ALA A 298 -26.75 -43.60 -0.87
C ALA A 298 -25.65 -44.65 -0.70
N CYS A 299 -26.02 -45.92 -0.91
CA CYS A 299 -25.14 -47.08 -0.85
C CYS A 299 -25.44 -47.99 -2.04
N PHE A 300 -24.45 -48.27 -2.88
CA PHE A 300 -24.59 -49.16 -4.03
C PHE A 300 -23.52 -50.25 -3.98
N ALA A 301 -23.88 -51.48 -4.33
CA ALA A 301 -22.95 -52.60 -4.43
C ALA A 301 -22.34 -52.64 -5.83
N LEU A 302 -21.03 -52.86 -5.92
CA LEU A 302 -20.31 -53.12 -7.15
C LEU A 302 -19.83 -54.57 -7.15
N THR A 303 -20.18 -55.28 -8.21
CA THR A 303 -19.73 -56.64 -8.49
C THR A 303 -18.51 -56.61 -9.43
N PRO A 304 -17.48 -57.43 -9.19
CA PRO A 304 -16.35 -57.55 -10.11
C PRO A 304 -16.75 -58.27 -11.41
N PRO A 305 -16.01 -58.05 -12.51
CA PRO A 305 -14.88 -57.14 -12.64
C PRO A 305 -15.34 -55.68 -12.70
N CYS A 306 -14.71 -54.80 -11.91
CA CYS A 306 -14.99 -53.37 -11.93
C CYS A 306 -13.74 -52.57 -11.57
N TYR A 307 -13.74 -51.27 -11.84
CA TYR A 307 -12.68 -50.37 -11.40
C TYR A 307 -13.27 -49.21 -10.61
N VAL A 308 -12.45 -48.63 -9.74
CA VAL A 308 -12.84 -47.49 -8.90
C VAL A 308 -11.67 -46.53 -8.72
N GLY A 309 -11.98 -45.25 -8.62
CA GLY A 309 -10.98 -44.23 -8.30
C GLY A 309 -10.26 -43.66 -9.52
N GLU A 310 -10.76 -43.92 -10.72
CA GLU A 310 -10.29 -43.37 -11.99
C GLU A 310 -10.28 -41.83 -11.99
N PHE A 311 -11.20 -41.20 -11.26
CA PHE A 311 -11.27 -39.73 -11.17
C PHE A 311 -10.12 -39.10 -10.42
N ALA A 312 -9.68 -39.72 -9.31
CA ALA A 312 -8.56 -39.17 -8.54
C ALA A 312 -7.23 -39.28 -9.31
N LEU A 313 -7.15 -40.28 -10.20
CA LEU A 313 -6.02 -40.51 -11.09
C LEU A 313 -5.89 -39.39 -12.13
N VAL A 314 -7.00 -39.04 -12.81
CA VAL A 314 -6.99 -38.03 -13.89
C VAL A 314 -7.11 -36.60 -13.37
N CYS A 315 -8.06 -36.34 -12.47
CA CYS A 315 -8.43 -34.98 -12.04
C CYS A 315 -7.68 -34.50 -10.78
N LYS A 316 -6.84 -35.36 -10.16
CA LYS A 316 -6.03 -35.04 -8.97
C LYS A 316 -6.84 -34.61 -7.73
N GLU A 317 -8.05 -35.17 -7.59
CA GLU A 317 -9.06 -34.77 -6.58
C GLU A 317 -9.15 -35.67 -5.35
N PRO A 318 -9.74 -35.16 -4.25
CA PRO A 318 -10.14 -36.00 -3.14
C PRO A 318 -11.24 -36.99 -3.57
N ARG A 319 -11.22 -38.20 -3.00
CA ARG A 319 -12.24 -39.24 -3.31
C ARG A 319 -13.65 -38.74 -3.00
N SER A 320 -14.59 -38.99 -3.92
CA SER A 320 -16.00 -38.57 -3.78
C SER A 320 -16.83 -39.51 -2.90
N ALA A 321 -16.37 -40.73 -2.65
CA ALA A 321 -17.09 -41.73 -1.87
C ALA A 321 -16.10 -42.60 -1.07
N SER A 322 -16.61 -43.25 -0.03
CA SER A 322 -15.88 -44.31 0.68
C SER A 322 -16.24 -45.66 0.06
N ILE A 323 -15.27 -46.57 -0.06
CA ILE A 323 -15.51 -47.90 -0.62
C ILE A 323 -15.17 -48.94 0.44
N GLN A 324 -16.16 -49.72 0.85
CA GLN A 324 -16.03 -50.77 1.85
C GLN A 324 -16.07 -52.15 1.18
N CYS A 325 -15.20 -53.06 1.62
CA CYS A 325 -15.19 -54.44 1.15
C CYS A 325 -16.31 -55.23 1.85
N GLU A 326 -17.23 -55.82 1.09
CA GLU A 326 -18.28 -56.70 1.63
C GLU A 326 -17.74 -58.11 1.86
N THR A 327 -16.91 -58.58 0.93
CA THR A 327 -16.20 -59.85 1.02
C THR A 327 -14.70 -59.58 1.06
N ASP A 328 -13.89 -60.63 1.10
CA ASP A 328 -12.47 -60.51 0.78
C ASP A 328 -12.33 -60.09 -0.70
N VAL A 329 -11.44 -59.12 -0.94
CA VAL A 329 -11.31 -58.42 -2.22
C VAL A 329 -9.89 -58.52 -2.73
N GLY A 330 -9.74 -58.98 -3.98
CA GLY A 330 -8.50 -58.94 -4.74
C GLY A 330 -8.55 -57.82 -5.77
N ALA A 331 -7.64 -56.85 -5.62
CA ALA A 331 -7.56 -55.68 -6.48
C ALA A 331 -6.13 -55.43 -6.99
N TRP A 332 -6.03 -54.63 -8.04
CA TRP A 332 -4.77 -54.15 -8.60
C TRP A 332 -4.73 -52.63 -8.53
N THR A 333 -3.69 -52.10 -7.91
CA THR A 333 -3.49 -50.67 -7.68
C THR A 333 -2.64 -50.10 -8.80
N VAL A 334 -3.16 -49.09 -9.50
CA VAL A 334 -2.48 -48.34 -10.54
C VAL A 334 -2.10 -46.98 -9.98
N SER A 335 -0.80 -46.63 -10.00
CA SER A 335 -0.33 -45.32 -9.56
C SER A 335 -0.54 -44.26 -10.67
N PRO A 336 -0.62 -42.96 -10.33
CA PRO A 336 -0.71 -41.91 -11.33
C PRO A 336 0.52 -41.89 -12.25
N GLU A 337 1.70 -42.21 -11.72
CA GLU A 337 2.93 -42.28 -12.53
C GLU A 337 2.84 -43.40 -13.58
N ASP A 338 2.39 -44.60 -13.19
CA ASP A 338 2.24 -45.74 -14.10
C ASP A 338 1.18 -45.45 -15.18
N TYR A 339 0.09 -44.78 -14.81
CA TYR A 339 -0.95 -44.40 -15.75
C TYR A 339 -0.45 -43.36 -16.76
N GLU A 340 0.24 -42.32 -16.30
CA GLU A 340 0.71 -41.22 -17.14
C GLU A 340 1.79 -41.68 -18.15
N GLU A 341 2.59 -42.70 -17.80
CA GLU A 341 3.51 -43.38 -18.72
C GLU A 341 2.75 -44.11 -19.85
N VAL A 342 1.69 -44.85 -19.51
CA VAL A 342 0.89 -45.58 -20.52
C VAL A 342 0.04 -44.62 -21.37
N ALA A 343 -0.51 -43.57 -20.76
CA ALA A 343 -1.41 -42.64 -21.42
C ALA A 343 -0.73 -41.83 -22.55
N GLN A 344 0.59 -41.60 -22.47
CA GLN A 344 1.38 -40.95 -23.53
C GLN A 344 1.37 -41.72 -24.86
N HIS A 345 1.08 -43.02 -24.82
CA HIS A 345 1.04 -43.88 -26.01
C HIS A 345 -0.37 -44.05 -26.60
N LEU A 346 -1.39 -43.40 -26.02
CA LEU A 346 -2.76 -43.47 -26.54
C LEU A 346 -2.89 -42.70 -27.85
N SER A 347 -3.70 -43.24 -28.75
CA SER A 347 -4.13 -42.50 -29.95
C SER A 347 -4.93 -41.25 -29.55
N PRO A 348 -4.86 -40.16 -30.34
CA PRO A 348 -5.55 -38.91 -30.02
C PRO A 348 -7.08 -39.08 -29.92
N GLU A 349 -7.66 -39.99 -30.71
CA GLU A 349 -9.10 -40.28 -30.67
C GLU A 349 -9.54 -40.89 -29.33
N VAL A 350 -8.82 -41.91 -28.87
CA VAL A 350 -9.10 -42.59 -27.58
C VAL A 350 -8.84 -41.64 -26.42
N ALA A 351 -7.75 -40.87 -26.46
CA ALA A 351 -7.46 -39.86 -25.45
C ALA A 351 -8.59 -38.81 -25.36
N SER A 352 -9.14 -38.38 -26.50
CA SER A 352 -10.29 -37.46 -26.53
C SER A 352 -11.55 -38.07 -25.91
N GLN A 353 -11.87 -39.34 -26.21
CA GLN A 353 -13.04 -40.02 -25.65
C GLN A 353 -12.93 -40.16 -24.12
N GLN A 354 -11.75 -40.51 -23.61
CA GLN A 354 -11.51 -40.57 -22.17
C GLN A 354 -11.66 -39.20 -21.49
N ARG A 355 -11.14 -38.17 -22.14
CA ARG A 355 -11.24 -36.79 -21.67
C ARG A 355 -12.69 -36.38 -21.53
N GLU A 356 -13.49 -36.60 -22.56
CA GLU A 356 -14.92 -36.29 -22.56
C GLU A 356 -15.69 -37.06 -21.49
N ALA A 357 -15.44 -38.37 -21.35
CA ALA A 357 -16.07 -39.19 -20.32
C ALA A 357 -15.74 -38.69 -18.90
N THR A 358 -14.51 -38.22 -18.70
CA THR A 358 -14.05 -37.62 -17.43
C THR A 358 -14.72 -36.27 -17.20
N ASP A 359 -14.81 -35.42 -18.23
CA ASP A 359 -15.35 -34.07 -18.15
C ASP A 359 -16.86 -34.05 -17.87
N VAL A 360 -17.62 -34.97 -18.48
CA VAL A 360 -19.07 -35.10 -18.23
C VAL A 360 -19.33 -35.41 -16.77
N ARG A 361 -18.60 -36.39 -16.21
CA ARG A 361 -18.73 -36.77 -14.80
C ARG A 361 -18.21 -35.68 -13.86
N ARG A 362 -17.11 -34.99 -14.22
CA ARG A 362 -16.59 -33.85 -13.45
C ARG A 362 -17.62 -32.72 -13.38
N ARG A 363 -18.21 -32.32 -14.50
CA ARG A 363 -19.25 -31.27 -14.53
C ARG A 363 -20.42 -31.61 -13.62
N ALA A 364 -20.87 -32.86 -13.63
CA ALA A 364 -21.93 -33.34 -12.74
C ALA A 364 -21.53 -33.33 -11.25
N ASN A 365 -20.25 -33.58 -10.94
CA ASN A 365 -19.73 -33.58 -9.58
C ASN A 365 -19.46 -32.16 -9.05
N LEU A 366 -19.03 -31.23 -9.90
CA LEU A 366 -18.77 -29.83 -9.52
C LEU A 366 -20.01 -29.19 -8.91
N GLN A 367 -21.18 -29.33 -9.55
CA GLN A 367 -22.43 -28.80 -9.02
C GLN A 367 -22.85 -29.43 -7.69
N LYS A 368 -22.52 -30.70 -7.45
CA LYS A 368 -22.96 -31.44 -6.26
C LYS A 368 -22.03 -31.27 -5.06
N PHE A 369 -20.72 -31.35 -5.29
CA PHE A 369 -19.72 -31.44 -4.23
C PHE A 369 -18.93 -30.15 -4.05
N PHE A 370 -18.78 -29.36 -5.11
CA PHE A 370 -17.95 -28.16 -5.12
C PHE A 370 -18.67 -26.95 -5.73
N PRO A 371 -19.93 -26.66 -5.33
CA PRO A 371 -20.65 -25.53 -5.88
C PRO A 371 -19.91 -24.23 -5.60
N LEU A 372 -20.07 -23.27 -6.52
CA LEU A 372 -19.63 -21.91 -6.31
C LEU A 372 -20.25 -21.38 -5.01
N ARG A 373 -19.44 -20.78 -4.14
CA ARG A 373 -19.92 -20.30 -2.85
C ARG A 373 -20.17 -18.81 -2.88
N VAL A 374 -21.15 -18.36 -2.09
CA VAL A 374 -21.46 -16.94 -1.90
C VAL A 374 -20.21 -16.20 -1.42
N GLU A 375 -19.44 -16.78 -0.51
CA GLU A 375 -18.21 -16.16 -0.02
C GLU A 375 -17.28 -15.79 -1.19
N LEU A 376 -17.03 -16.69 -2.14
CA LEU A 376 -16.13 -16.41 -3.27
C LEU A 376 -16.66 -15.26 -4.14
N LEU A 377 -17.96 -15.24 -4.44
CA LEU A 377 -18.57 -14.16 -5.21
C LEU A 377 -18.47 -12.81 -4.48
N SER A 378 -18.72 -12.79 -3.17
CA SER A 378 -18.65 -11.57 -2.34
C SER A 378 -17.25 -10.98 -2.21
N HIS A 379 -16.18 -11.74 -2.47
CA HIS A 379 -14.81 -11.18 -2.50
C HIS A 379 -14.56 -10.29 -3.72
N PHE A 380 -15.33 -10.46 -4.80
CA PHE A 380 -15.15 -9.63 -5.99
C PHE A 380 -15.86 -8.29 -5.83
N PRO A 381 -15.20 -7.17 -6.21
CA PRO A 381 -15.77 -5.84 -6.06
C PRO A 381 -17.06 -5.64 -6.87
N TYR A 382 -17.33 -6.45 -7.88
CA TYR A 382 -18.56 -6.33 -8.69
C TYR A 382 -19.80 -6.77 -7.93
N PHE A 383 -19.68 -7.70 -6.98
CA PHE A 383 -20.82 -8.33 -6.29
C PHE A 383 -21.05 -7.80 -4.88
N GLU A 384 -20.29 -6.79 -4.43
CA GLU A 384 -20.33 -6.26 -3.06
C GLU A 384 -21.75 -5.83 -2.62
N LYS A 385 -22.55 -5.29 -3.55
CA LYS A 385 -23.89 -4.76 -3.27
C LYS A 385 -25.03 -5.75 -3.48
N PHE A 386 -24.76 -6.95 -3.98
CA PHE A 386 -25.81 -7.96 -4.18
C PHE A 386 -26.19 -8.62 -2.86
N SER A 387 -27.48 -8.92 -2.68
CA SER A 387 -27.93 -9.71 -1.53
C SER A 387 -27.47 -11.16 -1.64
N VAL A 388 -27.42 -11.85 -0.49
CA VAL A 388 -27.10 -13.29 -0.44
C VAL A 388 -28.10 -14.11 -1.25
N GLU A 389 -29.38 -13.70 -1.31
CA GLU A 389 -30.41 -14.37 -2.11
C GLU A 389 -30.15 -14.24 -3.61
N ALA A 390 -29.79 -13.04 -4.06
CA ALA A 390 -29.43 -12.79 -5.46
C ALA A 390 -28.16 -13.56 -5.85
N LEU A 391 -27.14 -13.60 -4.98
CA LEU A 391 -25.94 -14.40 -5.20
C LEU A 391 -26.23 -15.91 -5.28
N ASN A 392 -27.13 -16.43 -4.43
CA ASN A 392 -27.57 -17.82 -4.52
C ASN A 392 -28.30 -18.12 -5.84
N LYS A 393 -29.12 -17.19 -6.35
CA LYS A 393 -29.75 -17.33 -7.68
C LYS A 393 -28.70 -17.41 -8.78
N ILE A 394 -27.68 -16.54 -8.74
CA ILE A 394 -26.54 -16.60 -9.69
C ILE A 394 -25.85 -17.96 -9.60
N ILE A 395 -25.49 -18.40 -8.39
CA ILE A 395 -24.82 -19.69 -8.15
C ILE A 395 -25.64 -20.88 -8.68
N SER A 396 -26.97 -20.81 -8.58
CA SER A 396 -27.84 -21.88 -9.10
C SER A 396 -27.89 -21.93 -10.63
N ALA A 397 -27.54 -20.84 -11.31
CA ALA A 397 -27.66 -20.67 -12.75
C ALA A 397 -26.32 -20.67 -13.50
N VAL A 398 -25.18 -20.77 -12.80
CA VAL A 398 -23.86 -20.90 -13.44
C VAL A 398 -23.59 -22.30 -13.99
N GLU A 399 -22.88 -22.35 -15.11
CA GLU A 399 -22.54 -23.59 -15.81
C GLU A 399 -21.10 -24.02 -15.47
N PRO A 400 -20.86 -25.29 -15.10
CA PRO A 400 -19.52 -25.79 -14.86
C PRO A 400 -18.79 -26.04 -16.18
N ILE A 401 -17.56 -25.55 -16.28
CA ILE A 401 -16.59 -25.78 -17.35
C ILE A 401 -15.36 -26.43 -16.73
N VAL A 402 -14.84 -27.43 -17.43
CA VAL A 402 -13.66 -28.19 -17.04
C VAL A 402 -12.66 -28.06 -18.18
N LEU A 403 -11.44 -27.64 -17.86
CA LEU A 403 -10.34 -27.52 -18.80
C LEU A 403 -9.17 -28.37 -18.32
N HIS A 404 -8.45 -29.04 -19.21
CA HIS A 404 -7.16 -29.66 -18.88
C HIS A 404 -6.00 -28.83 -19.40
N ASP A 405 -4.76 -29.25 -19.13
CA ASP A 405 -3.58 -28.52 -19.54
C ASP A 405 -3.56 -28.23 -21.05
N GLY A 406 -3.33 -26.97 -21.41
CA GLY A 406 -3.28 -26.49 -22.79
C GLY A 406 -4.63 -26.17 -23.44
N ASP A 407 -5.76 -26.40 -22.78
CA ASP A 407 -7.07 -26.05 -23.35
C ASP A 407 -7.34 -24.54 -23.35
N PRO A 408 -7.85 -23.98 -24.45
CA PRO A 408 -8.31 -22.60 -24.45
C PRO A 408 -9.66 -22.49 -23.71
N LEU A 409 -9.75 -21.56 -22.74
CA LEU A 409 -11.04 -21.12 -22.18
C LEU A 409 -11.81 -20.31 -23.23
N PHE A 410 -11.12 -19.36 -23.86
CA PHE A 410 -11.55 -18.65 -25.05
C PHE A 410 -10.33 -18.16 -25.82
N SER A 411 -10.47 -18.03 -27.13
CA SER A 411 -9.46 -17.50 -28.03
C SER A 411 -9.63 -16.00 -28.25
N LYS A 412 -8.53 -15.34 -28.64
CA LYS A 412 -8.56 -13.99 -29.18
C LYS A 412 -9.59 -13.93 -30.31
N SER A 413 -10.34 -12.83 -30.34
CA SER A 413 -11.40 -12.55 -31.30
C SER A 413 -12.71 -13.31 -31.13
N ASP A 414 -12.80 -14.19 -30.13
CA ASP A 414 -14.06 -14.84 -29.75
C ASP A 414 -15.06 -13.80 -29.26
N MET A 415 -16.33 -14.03 -29.58
CA MET A 415 -17.45 -13.23 -29.12
C MET A 415 -18.14 -14.01 -28.01
N ASP A 416 -17.67 -13.85 -26.77
CA ASP A 416 -18.36 -14.40 -25.60
C ASP A 416 -18.58 -13.32 -24.55
N SER A 417 -19.84 -13.16 -24.18
CA SER A 417 -20.30 -12.18 -23.22
C SER A 417 -20.54 -12.80 -21.84
N SER A 418 -19.74 -13.82 -21.51
CA SER A 418 -19.81 -14.53 -20.25
C SER A 418 -18.69 -14.09 -19.31
N ALA A 419 -18.99 -14.11 -18.01
CA ALA A 419 -18.00 -14.02 -16.96
C ALA A 419 -17.58 -15.44 -16.55
N TYR A 420 -16.31 -15.61 -16.21
CA TYR A 420 -15.77 -16.90 -15.79
C TYR A 420 -15.08 -16.75 -14.44
N PHE A 421 -15.41 -17.65 -13.52
CA PHE A 421 -14.83 -17.72 -12.18
C PHE A 421 -13.95 -18.95 -12.10
N ILE A 422 -12.65 -18.75 -11.88
CA ILE A 422 -11.70 -19.85 -11.73
C ILE A 422 -11.74 -20.28 -10.28
N GLN A 423 -12.38 -21.41 -10.01
CA GLN A 423 -12.48 -21.95 -8.65
C GLN A 423 -11.22 -22.71 -8.27
N ASP A 424 -10.73 -23.56 -9.18
CA ASP A 424 -9.50 -24.32 -8.99
C ASP A 424 -8.67 -24.35 -10.27
N GLY A 425 -7.36 -24.56 -10.12
CA GLY A 425 -6.38 -24.50 -11.20
C GLY A 425 -5.80 -23.09 -11.46
N VAL A 426 -4.98 -23.02 -12.51
CA VAL A 426 -4.23 -21.85 -12.94
C VAL A 426 -4.31 -21.75 -14.46
N ALA A 427 -4.79 -20.62 -14.95
CA ALA A 427 -4.81 -20.31 -16.37
C ALA A 427 -3.69 -19.33 -16.74
N ILE A 428 -3.38 -19.22 -18.01
CA ILE A 428 -2.42 -18.30 -18.61
C ILE A 428 -3.19 -17.41 -19.57
N LEU A 429 -3.10 -16.11 -19.36
CA LEU A 429 -3.55 -15.08 -20.28
C LEU A 429 -2.41 -14.76 -21.25
N LEU A 430 -2.72 -14.84 -22.54
CA LEU A 430 -1.85 -14.51 -23.66
C LEU A 430 -2.31 -13.18 -24.27
N GLU A 431 -1.51 -12.12 -24.10
CA GLU A 431 -1.78 -10.82 -24.72
C GLU A 431 -1.26 -10.79 -26.17
N GLU A 432 -1.63 -9.75 -26.92
CA GLU A 432 -1.22 -9.57 -28.32
C GLU A 432 0.30 -9.46 -28.49
N ASP A 433 0.99 -8.90 -27.49
CA ASP A 433 2.44 -8.72 -27.47
C ASP A 433 3.21 -10.03 -27.20
N GLY A 434 2.50 -11.14 -27.03
CA GLY A 434 3.07 -12.45 -26.66
C GLY A 434 3.43 -12.58 -25.18
N THR A 435 3.13 -11.57 -24.36
CA THR A 435 3.29 -11.61 -22.91
C THR A 435 2.35 -12.65 -22.29
N ARG A 436 2.90 -13.42 -21.34
CA ARG A 436 2.15 -14.48 -20.63
C ARG A 436 1.93 -14.05 -19.18
N ARG A 437 0.67 -13.91 -18.77
CA ARG A 437 0.30 -13.60 -17.37
C ARG A 437 -0.44 -14.78 -16.76
N THR A 438 -0.07 -15.19 -15.55
CA THR A 438 -0.76 -16.28 -14.85
C THR A 438 -2.00 -15.76 -14.12
N ILE A 439 -3.13 -16.41 -14.33
CA ILE A 439 -4.38 -16.16 -13.62
C ILE A 439 -4.53 -17.24 -12.54
N PRO A 440 -4.41 -16.88 -11.25
CA PRO A 440 -4.53 -17.85 -10.15
C PRO A 440 -5.99 -18.21 -9.85
N ARG A 441 -6.19 -19.26 -9.05
CA ARG A 441 -7.48 -19.59 -8.44
C ARG A 441 -8.09 -18.40 -7.70
N GLY A 442 -9.41 -18.30 -7.74
CA GLY A 442 -10.18 -17.20 -7.15
C GLY A 442 -10.21 -15.94 -8.01
N SER A 443 -9.78 -16.01 -9.28
CA SER A 443 -9.86 -14.88 -10.22
C SER A 443 -11.18 -14.89 -11.00
N CYS A 444 -11.62 -13.70 -11.42
CA CYS A 444 -12.77 -13.49 -12.31
C CYS A 444 -12.32 -12.83 -13.61
N VAL A 445 -12.73 -13.36 -14.76
CA VAL A 445 -12.40 -12.84 -16.10
C VAL A 445 -13.66 -12.69 -16.95
N GLY A 446 -13.67 -11.75 -17.90
CA GLY A 446 -14.81 -11.52 -18.81
C GLY A 446 -16.03 -10.81 -18.18
N ILE A 447 -15.88 -10.27 -16.97
CA ILE A 447 -16.98 -9.60 -16.27
C ILE A 447 -17.44 -8.31 -16.96
N PHE A 448 -16.56 -7.62 -17.69
CA PHE A 448 -16.88 -6.37 -18.37
C PHE A 448 -17.93 -6.58 -19.47
N GLU A 449 -17.69 -7.50 -20.39
CA GLU A 449 -18.59 -7.80 -21.51
C GLU A 449 -19.93 -8.37 -21.03
N CYS A 450 -19.89 -9.12 -19.92
CA CYS A 450 -21.07 -9.66 -19.24
C CYS A 450 -21.90 -8.54 -18.59
N ALA A 451 -21.33 -7.77 -17.66
CA ALA A 451 -22.06 -6.76 -16.87
C ALA A 451 -22.44 -5.50 -17.66
N CYS A 452 -21.60 -5.08 -18.62
CA CYS A 452 -21.85 -3.86 -19.40
C CYS A 452 -22.69 -4.10 -20.66
N SER A 453 -23.09 -5.35 -20.93
CA SER A 453 -23.85 -5.73 -22.14
C SER A 453 -23.17 -5.33 -23.45
N VAL A 454 -21.83 -5.40 -23.48
CA VAL A 454 -21.03 -5.05 -24.66
C VAL A 454 -20.67 -6.30 -25.44
N ASN A 455 -20.99 -6.30 -26.73
CA ASN A 455 -20.59 -7.36 -27.65
C ASN A 455 -19.24 -7.01 -28.27
N GLU A 456 -18.17 -7.24 -27.51
CA GLU A 456 -16.80 -7.07 -27.94
C GLU A 456 -16.10 -8.41 -28.17
N ARG A 457 -15.17 -8.39 -29.13
CA ARG A 457 -14.23 -9.49 -29.37
C ARG A 457 -13.21 -9.55 -28.24
N LYS A 458 -12.89 -10.75 -27.75
CA LYS A 458 -11.87 -10.94 -26.73
C LYS A 458 -10.51 -10.42 -27.21
N ARG A 459 -9.89 -9.54 -26.40
CA ARG A 459 -8.58 -8.94 -26.69
C ARG A 459 -7.41 -9.90 -26.47
N CYS A 460 -7.61 -10.93 -25.64
CA CYS A 460 -6.59 -11.91 -25.27
C CYS A 460 -7.15 -13.34 -25.42
N SER A 461 -6.25 -14.32 -25.48
CA SER A 461 -6.58 -15.74 -25.34
C SER A 461 -6.27 -16.18 -23.91
N ILE A 462 -7.12 -17.02 -23.32
CA ILE A 462 -6.83 -17.65 -22.03
C ILE A 462 -6.71 -19.15 -22.23
N ILE A 463 -5.61 -19.73 -21.77
CA ILE A 463 -5.30 -21.17 -21.89
C ILE A 463 -5.01 -21.72 -20.50
N SER A 464 -5.53 -22.89 -20.14
CA SER A 464 -5.21 -23.58 -18.88
C SER A 464 -3.76 -24.06 -18.86
N LYS A 465 -3.09 -23.91 -17.71
CA LYS A 465 -1.74 -24.49 -17.44
C LYS A 465 -1.82 -25.85 -16.74
N ASN A 466 -2.95 -26.12 -16.12
CA ASN A 466 -3.23 -27.35 -15.41
C ASN A 466 -4.74 -27.60 -15.47
N TYR A 467 -5.19 -28.66 -14.82
CA TYR A 467 -6.61 -28.91 -14.67
C TYR A 467 -7.31 -27.73 -13.97
N CYS A 468 -8.31 -27.14 -14.61
CA CYS A 468 -9.04 -25.98 -14.13
C CYS A 468 -10.54 -26.26 -14.01
N ASP A 469 -11.11 -25.95 -12.85
CA ASP A 469 -12.55 -25.91 -12.63
C ASP A 469 -13.02 -24.46 -12.71
N ILE A 470 -13.91 -24.20 -13.68
CA ILE A 470 -14.34 -22.85 -14.02
C ILE A 470 -15.87 -22.80 -14.01
N TRP A 471 -16.43 -21.74 -13.43
CA TRP A 471 -17.86 -21.48 -13.51
C TRP A 471 -18.13 -20.37 -14.52
N ARG A 472 -18.94 -20.67 -15.53
CA ARG A 472 -19.38 -19.70 -16.52
C ARG A 472 -20.73 -19.11 -16.11
N MET A 473 -20.77 -17.79 -16.00
CA MET A 473 -21.99 -17.01 -15.85
C MET A 473 -22.27 -16.28 -17.17
N ARG A 474 -23.39 -16.63 -17.79
CA ARG A 474 -23.86 -15.95 -19.01
C ARG A 474 -24.45 -14.58 -18.67
N ARG A 475 -24.47 -13.68 -19.66
CA ARG A 475 -25.04 -12.35 -19.51
C ARG A 475 -26.50 -12.38 -19.06
N GLU A 476 -27.29 -13.26 -19.65
CA GLU A 476 -28.74 -13.34 -19.40
C GLU A 476 -29.01 -13.59 -17.91
N VAL A 477 -28.22 -14.47 -17.28
CA VAL A 477 -28.31 -14.78 -15.85
C VAL A 477 -28.07 -13.54 -14.99
N LEU A 478 -27.02 -12.76 -15.31
CA LEU A 478 -26.70 -11.55 -14.56
C LEU A 478 -27.76 -10.45 -14.75
N ILE A 479 -28.32 -10.33 -15.95
CA ILE A 479 -29.42 -9.41 -16.23
C ILE A 479 -30.67 -9.83 -15.47
N ASP A 480 -31.08 -11.10 -15.55
CA ASP A 480 -32.29 -11.60 -14.90
C ASP A 480 -32.25 -11.39 -13.37
N VAL A 481 -31.11 -11.71 -12.74
CA VAL A 481 -30.92 -11.45 -11.31
C VAL A 481 -30.77 -9.95 -11.04
N GLY A 482 -30.06 -9.21 -11.89
CA GLY A 482 -29.88 -7.76 -11.76
C GLY A 482 -31.18 -6.97 -11.87
N MET A 483 -32.17 -7.46 -12.62
CA MET A 483 -33.50 -6.86 -12.70
C MET A 483 -34.27 -6.97 -11.38
N SER A 484 -33.96 -7.98 -10.54
CA SER A 484 -34.51 -8.06 -9.18
C SER A 484 -33.83 -7.10 -8.20
N GLU A 485 -32.57 -6.72 -8.45
CA GLU A 485 -31.80 -5.76 -7.62
C GLU A 485 -31.08 -4.70 -8.48
N PRO A 486 -31.80 -3.70 -9.04
CA PRO A 486 -31.21 -2.76 -10.01
C PRO A 486 -30.04 -1.93 -9.46
N ALA A 487 -30.09 -1.54 -8.18
CA ALA A 487 -29.01 -0.76 -7.57
C ALA A 487 -27.70 -1.57 -7.49
N ALA A 488 -27.77 -2.86 -7.15
CA ALA A 488 -26.62 -3.74 -7.11
C ALA A 488 -26.07 -4.00 -8.51
N PHE A 489 -26.96 -4.18 -9.50
CA PHE A 489 -26.58 -4.34 -10.89
C PHE A 489 -25.87 -3.11 -11.47
N LEU A 490 -26.37 -1.90 -11.20
CA LEU A 490 -25.72 -0.65 -11.61
C LEU A 490 -24.34 -0.49 -10.96
N TYR A 491 -24.21 -0.88 -9.69
CA TYR A 491 -22.92 -0.89 -9.00
C TYR A 491 -21.93 -1.87 -9.66
N CYS A 492 -22.36 -3.11 -9.95
CA CYS A 492 -21.57 -4.11 -10.66
C CYS A 492 -21.08 -3.59 -12.02
N ARG A 493 -21.99 -2.98 -12.79
CA ARG A 493 -21.67 -2.33 -14.07
C ARG A 493 -20.63 -1.22 -13.90
N SER A 494 -20.79 -0.36 -12.89
CA SER A 494 -19.81 0.70 -12.58
C SER A 494 -18.44 0.14 -12.17
N ALA A 495 -18.40 -0.90 -11.35
CA ALA A 495 -17.17 -1.55 -10.92
C ALA A 495 -16.44 -2.20 -12.11
N ALA A 496 -17.18 -2.89 -12.99
CA ALA A 496 -16.64 -3.48 -14.20
C ALA A 496 -16.09 -2.42 -15.17
N LYS A 497 -16.79 -1.29 -15.36
CA LYS A 497 -16.31 -0.14 -16.14
C LYS A 497 -15.01 0.43 -15.57
N SER A 498 -14.93 0.61 -14.25
CA SER A 498 -13.75 1.15 -13.57
C SER A 498 -12.53 0.25 -13.75
N GLN A 499 -12.69 -1.06 -13.61
CA GLN A 499 -11.59 -2.00 -13.85
C GLN A 499 -11.11 -1.94 -15.30
N ARG A 500 -12.04 -1.92 -16.27
CA ARG A 500 -11.68 -1.82 -17.69
C ARG A 500 -11.00 -0.49 -18.00
N ALA A 501 -11.38 0.60 -17.34
CA ALA A 501 -10.73 1.90 -17.50
C ALA A 501 -9.26 1.87 -17.06
N ASN A 502 -8.90 1.07 -16.06
CA ASN A 502 -7.50 0.90 -15.65
C ASN A 502 -6.63 0.17 -16.69
N GLU A 503 -7.24 -0.59 -17.61
CA GLU A 503 -6.53 -1.25 -18.71
C GLU A 503 -6.26 -0.28 -19.88
N VAL A 504 -6.91 0.90 -19.90
CA VAL A 504 -6.71 1.90 -20.95
C VAL A 504 -5.33 2.54 -20.76
N VAL A 505 -4.45 2.31 -21.74
CA VAL A 505 -3.10 2.88 -21.73
C VAL A 505 -3.18 4.37 -21.99
N LYS A 506 -2.73 5.18 -21.02
CA LYS A 506 -2.65 6.63 -21.16
C LYS A 506 -1.32 7.02 -21.83
N PRO A 507 -1.34 7.68 -23.01
CA PRO A 507 -0.13 8.22 -23.62
C PRO A 507 0.64 9.14 -22.67
N ALA A 508 1.98 9.08 -22.69
CA ALA A 508 2.83 9.91 -21.84
C ALA A 508 2.66 11.42 -22.11
N ASN A 509 2.33 11.79 -23.35
CA ASN A 509 2.08 13.16 -23.75
C ASN A 509 0.63 13.33 -24.24
N PRO A 510 0.01 14.49 -24.05
CA PRO A 510 -1.31 14.78 -24.62
C PRO A 510 -1.23 14.73 -26.15
N SER A 511 -2.31 14.25 -26.78
CA SER A 511 -2.45 14.19 -28.23
C SER A 511 -2.29 15.58 -28.85
N ILE A 512 -1.91 15.62 -30.13
CA ILE A 512 -1.70 16.88 -30.86
C ILE A 512 -2.98 17.73 -30.83
N SER A 513 -4.14 17.10 -30.96
CA SER A 513 -5.45 17.76 -30.94
C SER A 513 -5.75 18.45 -29.60
N VAL A 514 -5.40 17.83 -28.48
CA VAL A 514 -5.52 18.46 -27.14
C VAL A 514 -4.51 19.59 -26.97
N ARG A 515 -3.27 19.39 -27.42
CA ARG A 515 -2.18 20.38 -27.27
C ARG A 515 -2.38 21.63 -28.12
N LYS A 516 -3.03 21.49 -29.28
CA LYS A 516 -3.34 22.57 -30.22
C LYS A 516 -4.77 23.07 -30.11
N ASP A 517 -5.53 22.61 -29.11
CA ASP A 517 -6.90 23.06 -28.92
C ASP A 517 -6.93 24.60 -28.76
N PRO A 518 -7.67 25.34 -29.60
CA PRO A 518 -7.68 26.80 -29.58
C PRO A 518 -8.13 27.37 -28.23
N TYR A 519 -9.12 26.75 -27.58
CA TYR A 519 -9.63 27.23 -26.29
C TYR A 519 -8.61 26.97 -25.17
N LEU A 520 -8.02 25.77 -25.12
CA LEU A 520 -6.99 25.46 -24.11
C LEU A 520 -5.72 26.27 -24.30
N THR A 521 -5.26 26.47 -25.54
CA THR A 521 -4.03 27.25 -25.81
C THR A 521 -4.20 28.74 -25.57
N PHE A 522 -5.43 29.25 -25.67
CA PHE A 522 -5.79 30.62 -25.29
C PHE A 522 -5.78 30.81 -23.77
N CYS A 523 -6.29 29.83 -23.01
CA CYS A 523 -6.38 29.87 -21.55
C CYS A 523 -5.08 29.49 -20.83
N PHE A 524 -4.41 28.44 -21.29
CA PHE A 524 -3.37 27.76 -20.53
C PHE A 524 -1.98 27.82 -21.18
N THR A 525 -0.95 27.77 -20.35
CA THR A 525 0.42 27.54 -20.82
C THR A 525 0.59 26.06 -21.19
N ARG A 526 1.59 25.74 -22.02
CA ARG A 526 1.90 24.34 -22.38
C ARG A 526 2.11 23.44 -21.15
N GLN A 527 2.74 23.98 -20.10
CA GLN A 527 2.95 23.27 -18.84
C GLN A 527 1.64 22.95 -18.12
N LEU A 528 0.68 23.89 -18.10
CA LEU A 528 -0.64 23.66 -17.48
C LEU A 528 -1.47 22.66 -18.29
N ILE A 529 -1.36 22.65 -19.61
CA ILE A 529 -2.00 21.63 -20.47
C ILE A 529 -1.40 20.24 -20.17
N SER A 530 -0.08 20.14 -19.99
CA SER A 530 0.56 18.89 -19.55
C SER A 530 0.06 18.45 -18.16
N ARG A 531 -0.09 19.37 -17.20
CA ARG A 531 -0.65 19.06 -15.88
C ARG A 531 -2.12 18.64 -15.92
N LEU A 532 -2.93 19.27 -16.78
CA LEU A 532 -4.32 18.85 -17.04
C LEU A 532 -4.34 17.41 -17.54
N TRP A 533 -3.46 17.10 -18.50
CA TRP A 533 -3.31 15.74 -19.02
C TRP A 533 -2.86 14.77 -17.94
N GLU A 534 -1.83 15.09 -17.15
CA GLU A 534 -1.35 14.26 -16.04
C GLU A 534 -2.45 13.93 -15.02
N ALA A 535 -3.29 14.92 -14.68
CA ALA A 535 -4.43 14.77 -13.76
C ALA A 535 -5.61 13.94 -14.33
N ALA A 536 -5.66 13.71 -15.64
CA ALA A 536 -6.80 13.07 -16.28
C ALA A 536 -6.86 11.55 -16.00
N LEU A 537 -8.02 11.07 -15.56
CA LEU A 537 -8.28 9.67 -15.25
C LEU A 537 -9.05 9.00 -16.40
N PRO A 538 -8.70 7.77 -16.80
CA PRO A 538 -9.43 7.07 -17.84
C PRO A 538 -10.84 6.73 -17.37
N VAL A 539 -11.82 6.92 -18.24
CA VAL A 539 -13.23 6.60 -18.03
C VAL A 539 -13.79 6.01 -19.32
N ILE A 540 -14.68 5.04 -19.16
CA ILE A 540 -15.33 4.36 -20.29
C ILE A 540 -16.81 4.73 -20.28
N TYR A 541 -17.30 5.03 -21.47
CA TYR A 541 -18.71 5.30 -21.74
C TYR A 541 -19.29 4.18 -22.59
N LEU A 542 -20.49 3.76 -22.22
CA LEU A 542 -21.25 2.73 -22.93
C LEU A 542 -22.20 3.38 -23.94
N ASN A 543 -22.81 2.58 -24.80
CA ASN A 543 -23.75 3.09 -25.79
C ASN A 543 -24.87 3.90 -25.14
N ASP A 544 -25.21 5.03 -25.73
CA ASP A 544 -26.24 5.99 -25.30
C ASP A 544 -26.00 6.65 -23.93
N GLU A 545 -24.83 6.46 -23.30
CA GLU A 545 -24.48 7.21 -22.10
C GLU A 545 -24.18 8.67 -22.44
N LYS A 546 -24.80 9.58 -21.70
CA LYS A 546 -24.53 11.02 -21.81
C LYS A 546 -23.26 11.36 -21.05
N LEU A 547 -22.26 11.88 -21.76
CA LEU A 547 -21.01 12.39 -21.16
C LEU A 547 -21.29 13.70 -20.44
N VAL A 548 -21.98 14.62 -21.13
CA VAL A 548 -22.44 15.91 -20.63
C VAL A 548 -23.81 16.21 -21.22
N ALA A 549 -24.66 16.88 -20.45
CA ALA A 549 -25.92 17.43 -20.94
C ALA A 549 -25.86 18.95 -21.02
N GLN A 550 -26.44 19.52 -22.07
CA GLN A 550 -26.58 20.97 -22.22
C GLN A 550 -27.34 21.55 -21.01
N GLY A 551 -26.82 22.62 -20.43
CA GLY A 551 -27.37 23.24 -19.21
C GLY A 551 -26.95 22.56 -17.90
N GLN A 552 -26.30 21.39 -17.94
CA GLN A 552 -25.71 20.78 -16.75
C GLN A 552 -24.54 21.64 -16.27
N LEU A 553 -24.38 21.76 -14.95
CA LEU A 553 -23.26 22.48 -14.34
C LEU A 553 -21.92 21.88 -14.78
N PHE A 554 -21.03 22.77 -15.21
CA PHE A 554 -19.68 22.42 -15.63
C PHE A 554 -18.81 22.06 -14.41
N LYS A 555 -18.67 20.75 -14.19
CA LYS A 555 -17.94 20.15 -13.08
C LYS A 555 -16.63 19.47 -13.49
N GLN A 556 -16.48 19.05 -14.74
CA GLN A 556 -15.34 18.24 -15.15
C GLN A 556 -14.93 18.50 -16.60
N PHE A 557 -13.65 18.46 -16.89
CA PHE A 557 -13.16 18.38 -18.26
C PHE A 557 -13.24 16.92 -18.74
N ILE A 558 -13.70 16.71 -19.97
CA ILE A 558 -13.72 15.38 -20.59
C ILE A 558 -12.96 15.44 -21.91
N ILE A 559 -11.87 14.71 -22.00
CA ILE A 559 -11.00 14.62 -23.16
C ILE A 559 -11.37 13.35 -23.93
N LEU A 560 -11.93 13.52 -25.13
CA LEU A 560 -12.31 12.41 -26.00
C LEU A 560 -11.05 11.74 -26.54
N HIS A 561 -10.95 10.41 -26.42
CA HIS A 561 -9.75 9.67 -26.83
C HIS A 561 -10.00 8.65 -27.93
N ASN A 562 -10.98 7.76 -27.73
CA ASN A 562 -11.27 6.68 -28.67
C ASN A 562 -12.78 6.39 -28.67
N GLY A 563 -13.37 6.18 -29.83
CA GLY A 563 -14.80 5.88 -29.96
C GLY A 563 -15.59 6.90 -30.79
N VAL A 564 -16.90 6.73 -30.80
CA VAL A 564 -17.82 7.54 -31.58
C VAL A 564 -18.73 8.31 -30.63
N PHE A 565 -18.83 9.61 -30.84
CA PHE A 565 -19.59 10.52 -30.00
C PHE A 565 -20.61 11.28 -30.84
N GLU A 566 -21.82 11.43 -30.34
CA GLU A 566 -22.85 12.27 -30.93
C GLU A 566 -23.02 13.52 -30.09
N THR A 567 -22.69 14.66 -30.68
CA THR A 567 -22.90 15.97 -30.08
C THR A 567 -24.15 16.61 -30.65
N THR A 568 -25.05 16.99 -29.76
CA THR A 568 -26.28 17.69 -30.10
C THR A 568 -26.22 19.11 -29.55
N ILE A 569 -26.37 20.08 -30.45
CA ILE A 569 -26.40 21.51 -30.12
C ILE A 569 -27.81 22.01 -30.41
N ILE A 570 -28.46 22.57 -29.39
CA ILE A 570 -29.74 23.27 -29.56
C ILE A 570 -29.45 24.71 -29.97
N ALA A 571 -29.76 25.06 -31.20
CA ALA A 571 -29.67 26.44 -31.67
C ALA A 571 -30.81 27.28 -31.08
N GLY A 572 -30.61 28.60 -30.97
CA GLY A 572 -31.57 29.52 -30.33
C GLY A 572 -32.94 29.63 -31.03
N ASN A 573 -33.10 29.02 -32.21
CA ASN A 573 -34.33 28.88 -32.96
C ASN A 573 -35.11 27.58 -32.65
N GLY A 574 -34.60 26.72 -31.75
CA GLY A 574 -35.21 25.42 -31.42
C GLY A 574 -34.80 24.28 -32.36
N GLU A 575 -33.91 24.51 -33.33
CA GLU A 575 -33.39 23.45 -34.20
C GLU A 575 -32.26 22.67 -33.53
N HIS A 576 -32.36 21.35 -33.59
CA HIS A 576 -31.34 20.43 -33.08
C HIS A 576 -30.36 20.08 -34.18
N HIS A 577 -29.09 20.43 -34.00
CA HIS A 577 -28.01 20.03 -34.90
C HIS A 577 -27.25 18.88 -34.26
N THR A 578 -27.26 17.72 -34.91
CA THR A 578 -26.59 16.50 -34.43
C THR A 578 -25.36 16.18 -35.29
N VAL A 579 -24.19 16.19 -34.68
CA VAL A 579 -22.90 15.90 -35.34
C VAL A 579 -22.30 14.66 -34.71
N ARG A 580 -21.91 13.69 -35.55
CA ARG A 580 -21.19 12.49 -35.13
C ARG A 580 -19.70 12.70 -35.32
N ILE A 581 -18.95 12.46 -34.25
CA ILE A 581 -17.51 12.64 -34.16
C ILE A 581 -16.90 11.28 -33.87
N THR A 582 -16.12 10.77 -34.81
CA THR A 582 -15.33 9.55 -34.64
C THR A 582 -13.91 9.94 -34.28
N VAL A 583 -13.44 9.48 -33.12
CA VAL A 583 -12.10 9.76 -32.60
C VAL A 583 -11.34 8.45 -32.51
N ASN A 584 -10.25 8.32 -33.26
CA ASN A 584 -9.34 7.17 -33.20
C ASN A 584 -7.92 7.67 -32.89
N GLY A 585 -7.66 8.01 -31.62
CA GLY A 585 -6.37 8.53 -31.18
C GLY A 585 -6.04 9.90 -31.78
N GLU A 586 -5.38 9.92 -32.96
CA GLU A 586 -4.98 11.15 -33.65
C GLU A 586 -5.89 11.50 -34.84
N VAL A 587 -6.69 10.54 -35.34
CA VAL A 587 -7.57 10.75 -36.50
C VAL A 587 -8.97 11.10 -36.03
N THR A 588 -9.46 12.26 -36.48
CA THR A 588 -10.84 12.70 -36.28
C THR A 588 -11.60 12.71 -37.60
N ALA A 589 -12.74 12.01 -37.64
CA ALA A 589 -13.69 12.09 -38.74
C ALA A 589 -15.02 12.65 -38.21
N MET A 590 -15.65 13.53 -38.98
CA MET A 590 -16.90 14.20 -38.58
C MET A 590 -17.95 14.04 -39.67
N GLU A 591 -19.13 13.61 -39.26
CA GLU A 591 -20.29 13.42 -40.12
C GLU A 591 -21.50 14.15 -39.53
N VAL A 592 -22.16 14.99 -40.33
CA VAL A 592 -23.38 15.70 -39.92
C VAL A 592 -24.60 14.85 -40.26
N ILE A 593 -25.41 14.51 -39.25
CA ILE A 593 -26.49 13.50 -39.42
C ILE A 593 -27.85 14.13 -39.69
N SER A 594 -28.15 15.35 -39.21
CA SER A 594 -29.41 16.01 -39.54
C SER A 594 -29.41 17.53 -39.40
N GLY A 595 -30.00 18.18 -40.40
CA GLY A 595 -30.89 19.34 -40.30
C GLY A 595 -32.27 18.92 -40.81
N SER A 596 -33.34 19.53 -40.30
CA SER A 596 -34.74 19.19 -40.60
C SER A 596 -35.02 18.98 -42.10
N LYS A 597 -35.82 17.95 -42.43
CA LYS A 597 -36.32 17.69 -43.79
C LYS A 597 -37.27 18.82 -44.20
N ASP A 598 -36.85 19.64 -45.15
CA ASP A 598 -37.76 20.18 -46.16
C ASP A 598 -37.30 19.73 -47.54
N ASN A 599 -38.19 19.06 -48.26
CA ASN A 599 -38.00 18.62 -49.64
C ASN A 599 -37.77 19.85 -50.54
N SER A 600 -36.53 20.10 -50.93
CA SER A 600 -36.26 20.62 -52.26
C SER A 600 -34.94 20.05 -52.79
N LEU A 601 -35.03 19.44 -53.96
CA LEU A 601 -33.89 19.05 -54.77
C LEU A 601 -33.00 20.27 -55.02
N TYR A 602 -31.91 20.38 -54.28
CA TYR A 602 -30.73 21.10 -54.74
C TYR A 602 -29.54 20.12 -54.76
N LYS A 603 -29.25 19.65 -55.98
CA LYS A 603 -27.94 19.15 -56.36
C LYS A 603 -26.93 20.27 -56.11
N GLY A 604 -26.22 20.19 -55.00
CA GLY A 604 -25.16 21.13 -54.63
C GLY A 604 -24.34 20.54 -53.49
N ARG A 605 -23.41 19.65 -53.85
CA ARG A 605 -22.50 19.00 -52.92
C ARG A 605 -21.37 19.99 -52.60
N GLU A 606 -21.60 20.92 -51.67
CA GLU A 606 -20.51 21.57 -50.95
C GLU A 606 -20.41 20.94 -49.55
N PRO A 607 -19.29 20.28 -49.22
CA PRO A 607 -19.09 19.75 -47.88
C PRO A 607 -18.89 20.94 -46.93
N MET A 608 -19.66 20.99 -45.84
CA MET A 608 -19.40 21.88 -44.71
C MET A 608 -18.09 21.45 -44.00
N ALA A 609 -16.95 21.59 -44.69
CA ALA A 609 -15.65 21.02 -44.32
C ALA A 609 -14.88 21.87 -43.29
N LYS A 610 -15.55 22.77 -42.56
CA LYS A 610 -14.90 23.73 -41.64
C LYS A 610 -15.64 23.94 -40.31
N ALA A 611 -16.46 22.99 -39.86
CA ALA A 611 -16.97 23.04 -38.49
C ALA A 611 -15.89 22.52 -37.53
N PHE A 612 -15.33 23.39 -36.68
CA PHE A 612 -14.37 22.98 -35.66
C PHE A 612 -15.08 22.44 -34.41
N PHE A 613 -14.61 21.32 -33.88
CA PHE A 613 -15.07 20.80 -32.60
C PHE A 613 -13.87 20.57 -31.68
N SER A 614 -13.96 21.09 -30.45
CA SER A 614 -12.98 20.77 -29.42
C SER A 614 -13.18 19.32 -28.98
N LEU A 615 -12.07 18.55 -28.95
CA LEU A 615 -12.05 17.21 -28.35
C LEU A 615 -12.02 17.26 -26.81
N VAL A 616 -11.96 18.46 -26.22
CA VAL A 616 -11.97 18.66 -24.78
C VAL A 616 -13.28 19.35 -24.39
N LEU A 617 -14.23 18.55 -23.94
CA LEU A 617 -15.50 19.05 -23.43
C LEU A 617 -15.24 19.85 -22.15
N GLY A 618 -15.81 21.05 -22.07
CA GLY A 618 -15.54 22.02 -20.99
C GLY A 618 -14.44 23.04 -21.31
N ALA A 619 -13.67 22.90 -22.41
CA ALA A 619 -12.62 23.86 -22.75
C ALA A 619 -13.20 25.24 -23.11
N TYR A 620 -14.26 25.26 -23.91
CA TYR A 620 -14.99 26.49 -24.24
C TYR A 620 -15.65 27.09 -23.00
N GLU A 621 -16.35 26.28 -22.19
CA GLU A 621 -17.03 26.71 -20.98
C GLU A 621 -16.05 27.34 -19.98
N TYR A 622 -14.88 26.75 -19.82
CA TYR A 622 -13.81 27.30 -18.99
C TYR A 622 -13.27 28.61 -19.54
N ALA A 623 -13.00 28.69 -20.84
CA ALA A 623 -12.47 29.87 -21.51
C ALA A 623 -13.44 31.07 -21.50
N SER A 624 -14.74 30.78 -21.64
CA SER A 624 -15.82 31.78 -21.61
C SER A 624 -16.34 32.08 -20.20
N SER A 625 -15.85 31.37 -19.18
CA SER A 625 -16.35 31.43 -17.79
C SER A 625 -17.85 31.10 -17.68
N MET A 626 -18.36 30.21 -18.52
CA MET A 626 -19.73 29.72 -18.43
C MET A 626 -19.87 28.64 -17.33
N PRO A 627 -20.95 28.70 -16.52
CA PRO A 627 -21.18 27.73 -15.46
C PRO A 627 -21.78 26.41 -15.95
N GLN A 628 -22.24 26.33 -17.20
CA GLN A 628 -22.98 25.20 -17.75
C GLN A 628 -22.44 24.77 -19.11
N TYR A 629 -22.57 23.48 -19.44
CA TYR A 629 -22.20 22.98 -20.78
C TYR A 629 -23.11 23.52 -21.87
N SER A 630 -22.50 23.88 -22.99
CA SER A 630 -23.16 24.45 -24.18
C SER A 630 -23.83 23.40 -25.07
N SER A 631 -23.41 22.14 -24.99
CA SER A 631 -23.87 21.05 -25.85
C SER A 631 -24.11 19.77 -25.06
N THR A 632 -24.95 18.88 -25.59
CA THR A 632 -25.14 17.53 -25.04
C THR A 632 -24.31 16.56 -25.86
N VAL A 633 -23.41 15.83 -25.22
CA VAL A 633 -22.56 14.82 -25.87
C VAL A 633 -22.91 13.45 -25.35
N THR A 634 -23.17 12.53 -26.27
CA THR A 634 -23.57 11.15 -25.98
C THR A 634 -22.61 10.17 -26.66
N SER A 635 -22.32 9.05 -26.02
CA SER A 635 -21.49 8.00 -26.60
C SER A 635 -22.32 7.13 -27.54
N TYR A 636 -21.79 6.84 -28.72
CA TYR A 636 -22.35 5.90 -29.68
C TYR A 636 -21.43 4.67 -29.76
N GLY A 637 -21.79 3.62 -29.02
CA GLY A 637 -20.96 2.44 -28.79
C GLY A 637 -20.04 2.55 -27.56
N LEU A 638 -19.02 1.69 -27.52
CA LEU A 638 -17.97 1.78 -26.49
C LEU A 638 -17.05 2.95 -26.81
N SER A 639 -16.92 3.89 -25.88
CA SER A 639 -16.01 5.02 -26.02
C SER A 639 -15.13 5.19 -24.79
N GLU A 640 -13.88 5.58 -25.02
CA GLU A 640 -12.85 5.84 -24.02
C GLU A 640 -12.58 7.36 -23.99
N ALA A 641 -12.57 7.93 -22.79
CA ALA A 641 -12.26 9.33 -22.57
C ALA A 641 -11.46 9.50 -21.27
N PHE A 642 -10.81 10.67 -21.12
CA PHE A 642 -10.11 11.02 -19.89
C PHE A 642 -10.83 12.17 -19.19
N VAL A 643 -11.12 12.00 -17.90
CA VAL A 643 -11.89 12.98 -17.11
C VAL A 643 -10.99 13.65 -16.09
N VAL A 644 -11.13 14.97 -15.94
CA VAL A 644 -10.47 15.78 -14.91
C VAL A 644 -11.54 16.56 -14.16
N ASP A 645 -11.57 16.48 -12.83
CA ASP A 645 -12.45 17.32 -12.03
C ASP A 645 -12.00 18.80 -12.11
N ARG A 646 -12.94 19.70 -12.34
CA ARG A 646 -12.69 21.15 -12.43
C ARG A 646 -12.14 21.68 -11.12
N ALA A 647 -12.71 21.29 -9.98
CA ALA A 647 -12.30 21.81 -8.68
C ALA A 647 -10.83 21.43 -8.37
N TYR A 648 -10.47 20.19 -8.69
CA TYR A 648 -9.11 19.71 -8.58
C TYR A 648 -8.15 20.46 -9.51
N PHE A 649 -8.52 20.64 -10.78
CA PHE A 649 -7.68 21.35 -11.73
C PHE A 649 -7.53 22.84 -11.40
N ASP A 650 -8.60 23.50 -10.94
CA ASP A 650 -8.58 24.90 -10.53
C ASP A 650 -7.53 25.14 -9.43
N ALA A 651 -7.34 24.19 -8.51
CA ALA A 651 -6.29 24.26 -7.49
C ALA A 651 -4.86 24.23 -8.07
N LEU A 652 -4.66 23.65 -9.26
CA LEU A 652 -3.36 23.61 -9.94
C LEU A 652 -3.07 24.87 -10.76
N VAL A 653 -4.10 25.70 -11.03
CA VAL A 653 -3.98 26.94 -11.80
C VAL A 653 -3.42 28.06 -10.92
N PRO A 654 -2.35 28.77 -11.35
CA PRO A 654 -1.80 29.90 -10.61
C PRO A 654 -2.85 30.99 -10.36
N PRO A 655 -2.88 31.61 -9.16
CA PRO A 655 -3.89 32.61 -8.80
C PRO A 655 -3.83 33.83 -9.73
N GLU A 656 -2.63 34.27 -10.10
CA GLU A 656 -2.38 35.35 -11.06
C GLU A 656 -3.06 35.11 -12.43
N LEU A 657 -3.05 33.86 -12.92
CA LEU A 657 -3.70 33.52 -14.18
C LEU A 657 -5.22 33.52 -14.03
N ARG A 658 -5.73 33.09 -12.86
CA ARG A 658 -7.16 33.11 -12.56
C ARG A 658 -7.70 34.53 -12.51
N GLU A 659 -6.99 35.46 -11.87
CA GLU A 659 -7.35 36.89 -11.84
C GLU A 659 -7.40 37.50 -13.24
N ILE A 660 -6.42 37.18 -14.10
CA ILE A 660 -6.42 37.62 -15.50
C ILE A 660 -7.65 37.08 -16.26
N MET A 661 -7.97 35.80 -16.05
CA MET A 661 -9.15 35.19 -16.66
C MET A 661 -10.46 35.79 -16.14
N GLU A 662 -10.49 36.24 -14.88
CA GLU A 662 -11.63 36.91 -14.25
C GLU A 662 -11.85 38.35 -14.72
N GLY A 663 -10.76 39.11 -14.91
CA GLY A 663 -10.78 40.53 -15.24
C GLY A 663 -10.92 40.86 -16.73
N ASP A 664 -10.38 40.04 -17.64
CA ASP A 664 -10.30 40.39 -19.06
C ASP A 664 -11.59 40.03 -19.84
N LYS A 665 -12.50 41.00 -19.89
CA LYS A 665 -13.81 40.88 -20.57
C LYS A 665 -13.69 40.85 -22.10
N ASP A 666 -12.65 41.45 -22.68
CA ASP A 666 -12.51 41.54 -24.13
C ASP A 666 -11.95 40.23 -24.71
N ALA A 667 -11.02 39.59 -24.02
CA ALA A 667 -10.58 38.24 -24.34
C ALA A 667 -11.74 37.22 -24.29
N ARG A 668 -12.67 37.34 -23.34
CA ARG A 668 -13.88 36.49 -23.27
C ARG A 668 -14.84 36.71 -24.43
N LYS A 669 -15.02 37.94 -24.89
CA LYS A 669 -15.85 38.24 -26.07
C LYS A 669 -15.31 37.57 -27.32
N LEU A 670 -13.98 37.50 -27.48
CA LEU A 670 -13.32 36.80 -28.59
C LEU A 670 -13.58 35.28 -28.56
N VAL A 671 -13.56 34.68 -27.37
CA VAL A 671 -13.91 33.25 -27.19
C VAL A 671 -15.37 33.00 -27.56
N TYR A 672 -16.28 33.88 -27.11
CA TYR A 672 -17.70 33.78 -27.42
C TYR A 672 -18.00 33.96 -28.91
N SER A 673 -17.38 34.95 -29.57
CA SER A 673 -17.57 35.16 -31.01
C SER A 673 -17.05 33.98 -31.84
N SER A 674 -15.90 33.41 -31.48
CA SER A 674 -15.34 32.23 -32.14
C SER A 674 -16.25 31.00 -32.05
N HIS A 675 -16.85 30.74 -30.87
CA HIS A 675 -17.79 29.64 -30.70
C HIS A 675 -19.12 29.89 -31.45
N LYS A 676 -19.61 31.12 -31.48
CA LYS A 676 -20.86 31.47 -32.20
C LYS A 676 -20.71 31.34 -33.72
N GLU A 677 -19.56 31.72 -34.26
CA GLU A 677 -19.25 31.65 -35.69
C GLU A 677 -18.72 30.27 -36.12
N ASN A 678 -18.46 29.39 -35.16
CA ASN A 678 -17.87 28.06 -35.35
C ASN A 678 -16.52 28.09 -36.12
N ASP A 679 -15.78 29.20 -35.99
CA ASP A 679 -14.48 29.44 -36.64
C ASP A 679 -13.36 29.57 -35.60
N PRO A 680 -12.43 28.61 -35.53
CA PRO A 680 -11.29 28.66 -34.61
C PRO A 680 -10.22 29.67 -35.04
N GLY A 681 -10.29 30.20 -36.27
CA GLY A 681 -9.37 31.20 -36.81
C GLY A 681 -9.37 32.49 -35.98
N VAL A 682 -10.53 32.90 -35.46
CA VAL A 682 -10.70 34.11 -34.64
C VAL A 682 -9.82 34.07 -33.38
N ILE A 683 -9.78 32.93 -32.69
CA ILE A 683 -8.92 32.74 -31.51
C ILE A 683 -7.45 32.61 -31.92
N THR A 684 -7.18 31.86 -32.98
CA THR A 684 -5.81 31.58 -33.44
C THR A 684 -5.09 32.87 -33.89
N SER A 685 -5.77 33.75 -34.62
CA SER A 685 -5.24 35.05 -35.05
C SER A 685 -5.04 36.02 -33.89
N ASN A 686 -5.85 35.90 -32.83
CA ASN A 686 -5.80 36.76 -31.65
C ASN A 686 -5.08 36.13 -30.44
N MET A 687 -4.27 35.08 -30.64
CA MET A 687 -3.53 34.40 -29.57
C MET A 687 -2.66 35.34 -28.71
N HIS A 688 -2.20 36.46 -29.28
CA HIS A 688 -1.38 37.45 -28.58
C HIS A 688 -2.13 38.19 -27.45
N LEU A 689 -3.46 38.23 -27.53
CA LEU A 689 -4.41 38.76 -26.54
C LEU A 689 -4.97 37.67 -25.61
N GLY A 690 -4.54 36.41 -25.77
CA GLY A 690 -5.01 35.31 -24.93
C GLY A 690 -4.51 35.37 -23.50
N PHE A 691 -5.31 34.82 -22.58
CA PHE A 691 -5.01 34.80 -21.14
C PHE A 691 -3.61 34.26 -20.84
N ALA A 692 -3.21 33.16 -21.50
CA ALA A 692 -1.89 32.57 -21.35
C ALA A 692 -0.74 33.47 -21.86
N SER A 693 -0.98 34.30 -22.87
CA SER A 693 0.00 35.25 -23.42
C SER A 693 0.18 36.44 -22.48
N THR A 694 -0.93 37.01 -21.99
CA THR A 694 -0.96 38.08 -20.99
C THR A 694 -0.26 37.66 -19.70
N TYR A 695 -0.52 36.44 -19.23
CA TYR A 695 0.17 35.85 -18.07
C TYR A 695 1.69 35.68 -18.27
N ARG A 696 2.14 35.27 -19.46
CA ARG A 696 3.59 35.19 -19.75
C ARG A 696 4.23 36.58 -19.79
N LYS A 697 3.51 37.60 -20.26
CA LYS A 697 3.98 38.98 -20.28
C LYS A 697 4.10 39.53 -18.84
N SER A 698 3.10 39.31 -17.98
CA SER A 698 3.13 39.76 -16.59
C SER A 698 4.27 39.12 -15.78
N ARG A 699 4.50 37.80 -15.90
CA ARG A 699 5.66 37.16 -15.25
C ARG A 699 7.01 37.68 -15.75
N LYS A 700 7.15 37.94 -17.05
CA LYS A 700 8.39 38.51 -17.61
C LYS A 700 8.67 39.93 -17.12
N CYS A 701 7.63 40.72 -16.83
CA CYS A 701 7.75 42.05 -16.24
C CYS A 701 8.17 41.98 -14.76
N ASN A 702 7.59 41.07 -13.96
CA ASN A 702 7.99 40.89 -12.55
C ASN A 702 9.45 40.44 -12.39
N VAL A 703 9.93 39.51 -13.24
CA VAL A 703 11.34 39.05 -13.20
C VAL A 703 12.34 40.15 -13.58
N LYS A 704 11.93 41.17 -14.34
CA LYS A 704 12.78 42.34 -14.64
C LYS A 704 12.73 43.43 -13.56
N GLY A 705 11.69 43.44 -12.71
CA GLY A 705 11.56 44.37 -11.60
C GLY A 705 12.40 44.00 -10.38
N ASP A 706 12.59 42.70 -10.13
CA ASP A 706 13.41 42.18 -9.01
C ASP A 706 14.93 42.22 -9.28
N ALA A 707 15.35 42.63 -10.48
CA ALA A 707 16.76 42.71 -10.90
C ALA A 707 17.30 44.16 -11.00
N ILE A 708 16.61 45.12 -10.37
CA ILE A 708 17.03 46.53 -10.26
C ILE A 708 17.32 46.87 -8.81
#